data_AF-A0A822XJR1-F1
#
_entry.id   AF-A0A822XJR1-F1
#
_cell.length_a   1.000
_cell.length_b   1.000
_cell.length_c   1.000
_cell.angle_alpha   90.00
_cell.angle_beta   90.00
_cell.angle_gamma   90.00
#
_symmetry.space_group_name_H-M   'P 1'
#
loop_
_entity.id
_entity.type
_entity.pdbx_description
1 polymer ?
#
loop_
_entity_poly.entity_id
_entity_poly.type
_entity_poly.pdbx_seq_one_letter_code
_entity_poly.pdbx_strand_id
1 'polypeptide(L)'
;MATSEENNALFPIFILTIMALPLVPYTILKLCRAASKKTKSIHCSCSVCTHSGKYRKSIFKRISNFSTCSNLTLVLLWIIMAFLVYYIKHISREIQVFEPFSILGLEPGASDSEIKKAYRRLSIQYHPDKNPDPEAHKYFVEFISKAYQALTDPVSRENFEKYGHPDGRQGMQMGIALPQFLLNIDGASGGILLLGIVGVCILLPLIMAVIYLSRSSKYTGNYVMHQTLSTYYYFMKPSLAPSKVMDVFIKAAEYMEIPVRRSDTEPLQKLFMLVRSELNLDLKNIKQEQAKFWKQHPSLVKTELLIQAQLTRESVALSSALQSDFRRVLELAPPLLEELMKMAIMPRIPQRYGWLRPAIGIVELSQSIIQAVPLSARKAAGASAEGIAPFLQLPHFNEAVVKKIARKVFLRTFQELRDMSPQERADLLTQAAGFSAAEAQDVEVVLEMMPYITIEITCETEGEEGIQEGDIVTMHAWVTLKRNNGLVGALPHAPYFPFHKEENYWLLLADSGSNEVWMSQKVSFMDEATAITAASKAIQEAKEGSGASVKEINAAVSEAVEKVRNGSRLVMGKFQAPAEGNYNLTSYCLCDSWIGCDKKTNLKLKVLKRSRAGTRGGLTTEEGPTVEDGLEMEEDDEEDGYDDYESEYSEDDEDGQDTKKTGALSNGVAHGEGSGSSSEGSGTDEE
;
A
#
# COMPACT_ATOMS: atom_id res chain seq x y z
N MET A 1 -10.45 31.64 44.30
CA MET A 1 -10.99 30.61 43.39
C MET A 1 -11.99 31.33 42.51
N ALA A 2 -11.83 31.29 41.19
CA ALA A 2 -12.75 31.93 40.25
C ALA A 2 -14.20 31.49 40.55
N THR A 3 -15.14 32.42 40.45
CA THR A 3 -16.57 32.18 40.71
C THR A 3 -17.10 31.12 39.74
N SER A 4 -18.05 30.31 40.20
CA SER A 4 -18.61 29.16 39.47
C SER A 4 -19.17 29.49 38.08
N GLU A 5 -19.61 30.73 37.90
CA GLU A 5 -20.27 31.22 36.69
C GLU A 5 -19.27 31.54 35.57
N GLU A 6 -18.10 32.10 35.91
CA GLU A 6 -17.05 32.43 34.95
C GLU A 6 -16.42 31.17 34.32
N ASN A 7 -16.22 30.11 35.12
CA ASN A 7 -15.64 28.85 34.64
C ASN A 7 -16.59 28.10 33.67
N ASN A 8 -17.91 28.22 33.86
CA ASN A 8 -18.90 27.61 32.97
C ASN A 8 -18.98 28.29 31.60
N ALA A 9 -18.68 29.59 31.51
CA ALA A 9 -18.61 30.31 30.24
C ALA A 9 -17.33 30.03 29.44
N LEU A 10 -16.21 29.75 30.12
CA LEU A 10 -14.90 29.50 29.49
C LEU A 10 -14.73 28.06 28.97
N PHE A 11 -15.38 27.08 29.59
CA PHE A 11 -15.25 25.66 29.18
C PHE A 11 -15.69 25.37 27.74
N PRO A 12 -16.84 25.86 27.23
CA PRO A 12 -17.23 25.67 25.84
C PRO A 12 -16.21 26.24 24.85
N ILE A 13 -15.56 27.36 25.19
CA ILE A 13 -14.50 27.98 24.37
C ILE A 13 -13.26 27.07 24.34
N PHE A 14 -12.88 26.50 25.49
CA PHE A 14 -11.78 25.54 25.57
C PHE A 14 -12.03 24.26 24.77
N ILE A 15 -13.24 23.69 24.84
CA ILE A 15 -13.61 22.53 24.02
C ILE A 15 -13.62 22.87 22.54
N LEU A 16 -14.12 24.06 22.17
CA LEU A 16 -14.11 24.54 20.79
C LEU A 16 -12.68 24.58 20.23
N THR A 17 -11.71 25.13 20.97
CA THR A 17 -10.31 25.23 20.51
C THR A 17 -9.65 23.86 20.41
N ILE A 18 -9.84 22.97 21.39
CA ILE A 18 -9.32 21.59 21.36
C ILE A 18 -9.89 20.80 20.18
N MET A 19 -11.17 20.97 19.84
CA MET A 19 -11.75 20.30 18.68
C MET A 19 -11.32 20.93 17.35
N ALA A 20 -11.23 22.26 17.28
CA ALA A 20 -10.88 22.96 16.04
C ALA A 20 -9.43 22.68 15.59
N LEU A 21 -8.50 22.56 16.55
CA LEU A 21 -7.07 22.37 16.30
C LEU A 21 -6.74 21.13 15.45
N PRO A 22 -7.32 19.94 15.68
CA PRO A 22 -7.17 18.80 14.78
C PRO A 22 -8.18 18.80 13.62
N LEU A 23 -9.44 19.22 13.84
CA LEU A 23 -10.51 19.09 12.85
C LEU A 23 -10.28 19.96 11.61
N VAL A 24 -9.87 21.22 11.80
CA VAL A 24 -9.69 22.18 10.70
C VAL A 24 -8.50 21.78 9.81
N PRO A 25 -7.28 21.54 10.31
CA PRO A 25 -6.17 21.10 9.48
C PRO A 25 -6.44 19.75 8.81
N TYR A 26 -7.05 18.79 9.51
CA TYR A 26 -7.38 17.49 8.93
C TYR A 26 -8.38 17.61 7.78
N THR A 27 -9.41 18.45 7.92
CA THR A 27 -10.39 18.67 6.84
C THR A 27 -9.77 19.40 5.66
N ILE A 28 -8.93 20.41 5.88
CA ILE A 28 -8.15 21.08 4.82
C ILE A 28 -7.26 20.06 4.10
N LEU A 29 -6.47 19.26 4.82
CA LEU A 29 -5.62 18.22 4.23
C LEU A 29 -6.43 17.21 3.42
N LYS A 30 -7.61 16.81 3.91
CA LYS A 30 -8.48 15.86 3.22
C LYS A 30 -9.09 16.46 1.96
N LEU A 31 -9.52 17.73 2.00
CA LEU A 31 -10.00 18.49 0.84
C LEU A 31 -8.89 18.70 -0.18
N CYS A 32 -7.71 19.13 0.25
CA CYS A 32 -6.52 19.27 -0.59
C CYS A 32 -6.13 17.93 -1.23
N ARG A 33 -6.14 16.81 -0.49
CA ARG A 33 -5.90 15.47 -1.03
C ARG A 33 -7.01 15.03 -1.99
N ALA A 34 -8.27 15.35 -1.72
CA ALA A 34 -9.38 15.03 -2.61
C ALA A 34 -9.34 15.84 -3.91
N ALA A 35 -8.94 17.11 -3.83
CA ALA A 35 -8.72 17.99 -4.98
C ALA A 35 -7.46 17.62 -5.77
N SER A 36 -6.38 17.20 -5.08
CA SER A 36 -5.11 16.79 -5.67
C SER A 36 -5.13 15.37 -6.25
N LYS A 37 -6.05 14.51 -5.81
CA LYS A 37 -6.30 13.21 -6.46
C LYS A 37 -6.77 13.45 -7.89
N LYS A 38 -5.81 13.56 -8.81
CA LYS A 38 -6.04 13.48 -10.25
C LYS A 38 -6.89 12.23 -10.46
N THR A 39 -8.09 12.43 -10.99
CA THR A 39 -8.92 11.30 -11.42
C THR A 39 -8.07 10.55 -12.43
N LYS A 40 -7.66 9.31 -12.14
CA LYS A 40 -6.92 8.49 -13.09
C LYS A 40 -7.78 8.39 -14.34
N SER A 41 -7.45 9.21 -15.34
CA SER A 41 -8.19 9.31 -16.59
C SER A 41 -7.96 8.03 -17.34
N ILE A 42 -9.03 7.44 -17.84
CA ILE A 42 -8.91 6.31 -18.75
C ILE A 42 -8.53 6.91 -20.09
N HIS A 43 -7.42 6.42 -20.66
CA HIS A 43 -6.89 6.94 -21.91
C HIS A 43 -7.51 6.23 -23.13
N CYS A 44 -8.06 5.03 -22.94
CA CYS A 44 -8.70 4.26 -24.01
C CYS A 44 -10.13 4.75 -24.29
N SER A 45 -10.41 5.07 -25.55
CA SER A 45 -11.73 5.49 -26.04
C SER A 45 -12.47 4.42 -26.87
N CYS A 46 -11.96 3.18 -26.94
CA CYS A 46 -12.59 2.14 -27.76
C CYS A 46 -13.98 1.72 -27.25
N SER A 47 -14.82 1.21 -28.15
CA SER A 47 -16.20 0.80 -27.84
C SER A 47 -16.26 -0.24 -26.70
N VAL A 48 -15.40 -1.27 -26.72
CA VAL A 48 -15.36 -2.35 -25.72
C VAL A 48 -15.10 -1.81 -24.31
N CYS A 49 -14.18 -0.86 -24.18
CA CYS A 49 -13.94 -0.19 -22.90
C CYS A 49 -15.19 0.58 -22.46
N THR A 50 -15.81 1.37 -23.33
CA THR A 50 -17.00 2.15 -22.95
C THR A 50 -18.18 1.28 -22.49
N HIS A 51 -18.37 0.12 -23.11
CA HIS A 51 -19.46 -0.82 -22.79
C HIS A 51 -19.20 -1.66 -21.52
N SER A 52 -17.95 -1.85 -21.10
CA SER A 52 -17.59 -2.69 -19.94
C SER A 52 -18.22 -2.27 -18.61
N GLY A 53 -18.78 -1.05 -18.50
CA GLY A 53 -19.41 -0.54 -17.26
C GLY A 53 -18.42 -0.26 -16.11
N LYS A 54 -17.18 -0.76 -16.19
CA LYS A 54 -16.04 -0.47 -15.30
C LYS A 54 -15.82 1.03 -15.08
N TYR A 55 -16.16 1.82 -16.09
CA TYR A 55 -15.83 3.23 -16.20
C TYR A 55 -17.02 4.16 -15.92
N ARG A 56 -18.23 3.63 -15.72
CA ARG A 56 -19.40 4.39 -15.26
C ARG A 56 -19.46 4.33 -13.72
N LYS A 57 -18.74 5.21 -13.03
CA LYS A 57 -19.02 5.42 -11.59
C LYS A 57 -20.35 6.16 -11.48
N SER A 58 -21.39 5.45 -11.06
CA SER A 58 -22.63 6.09 -10.62
C SER A 58 -22.28 7.16 -9.58
N ILE A 59 -22.80 8.37 -9.78
CA ILE A 59 -22.71 9.48 -8.82
C ILE A 59 -23.08 8.99 -7.41
N PHE A 60 -24.00 8.03 -7.33
CA PHE A 60 -24.45 7.36 -6.11
C PHE A 60 -23.35 6.60 -5.34
N LYS A 61 -22.37 5.98 -6.03
CA LYS A 61 -21.22 5.29 -5.37
C LYS A 61 -20.17 6.30 -4.88
N ARG A 62 -20.13 7.49 -5.50
CA ARG A 62 -19.32 8.62 -5.02
C ARG A 62 -19.90 9.19 -3.73
N ILE A 63 -21.23 9.28 -3.66
CA ILE A 63 -21.98 9.65 -2.45
C ILE A 63 -21.91 8.55 -1.38
N SER A 64 -21.96 7.26 -1.74
CA SER A 64 -21.83 6.18 -0.74
C SER A 64 -20.43 6.09 -0.13
N ASN A 65 -19.38 6.41 -0.88
CA ASN A 65 -18.02 6.53 -0.34
C ASN A 65 -17.87 7.79 0.54
N PHE A 66 -18.66 8.83 0.27
CA PHE A 66 -18.81 9.96 1.19
C PHE A 66 -19.53 9.53 2.48
N SER A 67 -20.44 8.56 2.44
CA SER A 67 -21.06 7.92 3.61
C SER A 67 -20.22 6.78 4.21
N THR A 68 -18.91 6.93 4.30
CA THR A 68 -18.07 6.05 5.12
C THR A 68 -18.07 6.55 6.57
N CYS A 69 -18.01 5.66 7.56
CA CYS A 69 -18.08 6.01 8.99
C CYS A 69 -17.14 7.17 9.37
N SER A 70 -15.93 7.22 8.80
CA SER A 70 -14.95 8.31 8.99
C SER A 70 -15.38 9.68 8.44
N ASN A 71 -16.18 9.73 7.38
CA ASN A 71 -16.71 11.00 6.86
C ASN A 71 -17.96 11.43 7.63
N LEU A 72 -18.78 10.46 8.06
CA LEU A 72 -19.94 10.72 8.91
C LEU A 72 -19.49 11.28 10.27
N THR A 73 -18.42 10.74 10.86
CA THR A 73 -17.85 11.29 12.10
C THR A 73 -17.32 12.70 11.90
N LEU A 74 -16.69 13.03 10.77
CA LEU A 74 -16.27 14.41 10.49
C LEU A 74 -17.45 15.36 10.36
N VAL A 75 -18.50 14.97 9.61
CA VAL A 75 -19.71 15.79 9.48
C VAL A 75 -20.34 16.02 10.86
N LEU A 76 -20.43 14.96 11.68
CA LEU A 76 -20.93 15.06 13.05
C LEU A 76 -20.07 15.97 13.92
N LEU A 77 -18.74 15.90 13.83
CA LEU A 77 -17.84 16.80 14.55
C LEU A 77 -18.02 18.27 14.11
N TRP A 78 -18.25 18.54 12.83
CA TRP A 78 -18.58 19.89 12.34
C TRP A 78 -19.94 20.39 12.83
N ILE A 79 -20.94 19.51 12.92
CA ILE A 79 -22.25 19.84 13.50
C ILE A 79 -22.11 20.21 14.99
N ILE A 80 -21.35 19.41 15.75
CA ILE A 80 -21.06 19.69 17.17
C ILE A 80 -20.30 21.01 17.30
N MET A 81 -19.32 21.27 16.43
CA MET A 81 -18.58 22.53 16.43
C MET A 81 -19.48 23.74 16.14
N ALA A 82 -20.40 23.63 15.16
CA ALA A 82 -21.37 24.68 14.86
C ALA A 82 -22.34 24.91 16.04
N PHE A 83 -22.79 23.84 16.70
CA PHE A 83 -23.61 23.92 17.90
C PHE A 83 -22.87 24.60 19.06
N LEU A 84 -21.61 24.27 19.30
CA LEU A 84 -20.78 24.93 20.32
C LEU A 84 -20.59 26.41 20.03
N VAL A 85 -20.33 26.79 18.78
CA VAL A 85 -20.23 28.21 18.39
C VAL A 85 -21.57 28.93 18.64
N TYR A 86 -22.69 28.30 18.29
CA TYR A 86 -24.03 28.83 18.58
C TYR A 86 -24.26 28.99 20.10
N TYR A 87 -23.88 27.99 20.88
CA TYR A 87 -23.99 27.98 22.34
C TYR A 87 -23.13 29.07 22.99
N ILE A 88 -21.87 29.21 22.58
CA ILE A 88 -20.97 30.29 23.05
C ILE A 88 -21.57 31.66 22.71
N LYS A 89 -22.05 31.84 21.47
CA LYS A 89 -22.70 33.10 21.06
C LYS A 89 -23.91 33.44 21.93
N HIS A 90 -24.65 32.44 22.40
CA HIS A 90 -25.79 32.64 23.29
C HIS A 90 -25.35 33.05 24.70
N ILE A 91 -24.35 32.36 25.28
CA ILE A 91 -23.83 32.64 26.64
C ILE A 91 -23.13 33.99 26.72
N SER A 92 -22.33 34.37 25.72
CA SER A 92 -21.57 35.63 25.76
C SER A 92 -22.45 36.88 25.82
N ARG A 93 -23.77 36.78 25.60
CA ARG A 93 -24.71 37.88 25.75
C ARG A 93 -25.11 38.16 27.21
N GLU A 94 -24.85 37.24 28.14
CA GLU A 94 -25.28 37.36 29.54
C GLU A 94 -24.21 38.00 30.45
N ILE A 95 -22.95 38.09 30.01
CA ILE A 95 -21.86 38.73 30.77
C ILE A 95 -21.97 40.26 30.60
N GLN A 96 -22.66 40.94 31.52
CA GLN A 96 -22.72 42.40 31.54
C GLN A 96 -21.40 42.98 32.08
N VAL A 97 -20.77 43.85 31.29
CA VAL A 97 -19.61 44.65 31.74
C VAL A 97 -20.07 45.57 32.87
N PHE A 98 -19.31 45.64 33.98
CA PHE A 98 -19.67 46.45 35.14
C PHE A 98 -19.62 47.95 34.80
N GLU A 99 -20.76 48.50 34.41
CA GLU A 99 -20.94 49.92 34.11
C GLU A 99 -21.82 50.58 35.18
N PRO A 100 -21.26 51.35 36.13
CA PRO A 100 -21.98 51.87 37.28
C PRO A 100 -23.22 52.71 36.94
N PHE A 101 -23.13 53.54 35.89
CA PHE A 101 -24.26 54.35 35.43
C PHE A 101 -25.37 53.49 34.81
N SER A 102 -25.01 52.54 33.95
CA SER A 102 -25.94 51.61 33.30
C SER A 102 -26.65 50.70 34.30
N ILE A 103 -25.95 50.21 35.34
CA ILE A 103 -26.51 49.39 36.42
C ILE A 103 -27.56 50.17 37.24
N LEU A 104 -27.32 51.46 37.49
CA LEU A 104 -28.28 52.33 38.18
C LEU A 104 -29.40 52.86 37.26
N GLY A 105 -29.31 52.58 35.94
CA GLY A 105 -30.25 53.05 34.92
C GLY A 105 -30.15 54.56 34.66
N LEU A 106 -28.93 55.10 34.71
CA LEU A 106 -28.61 56.51 34.51
C LEU A 106 -27.70 56.71 33.30
N GLU A 107 -27.74 57.91 32.70
CA GLU A 107 -26.80 58.28 31.63
C GLU A 107 -25.41 58.63 32.21
N PRO A 108 -24.32 58.40 31.43
CA PRO A 108 -22.98 58.80 31.85
C PRO A 108 -22.91 60.30 32.14
N GLY A 109 -22.53 60.68 33.36
CA GLY A 109 -22.45 62.09 33.80
C GLY A 109 -23.67 62.60 34.57
N ALA A 110 -24.60 61.74 34.97
CA ALA A 110 -25.68 62.08 35.89
C ALA A 110 -25.18 62.73 37.19
N SER A 111 -25.96 63.66 37.74
CA SER A 111 -25.60 64.39 38.96
C SER A 111 -25.68 63.50 40.21
N ASP A 112 -24.92 63.84 41.26
CA ASP A 112 -24.94 63.11 42.54
C ASP A 112 -26.34 62.99 43.16
N SER A 113 -27.22 63.97 42.89
CA SER A 113 -28.60 63.97 43.34
C SER A 113 -29.45 62.89 42.64
N GLU A 114 -29.19 62.65 41.35
CA GLU A 114 -29.86 61.64 40.53
C GLU A 114 -29.35 60.23 40.86
N ILE A 115 -28.04 60.10 41.10
CA ILE A 115 -27.40 58.85 41.55
C ILE A 115 -28.01 58.38 42.87
N LYS A 116 -28.15 59.27 43.86
CA LYS A 116 -28.78 58.96 45.15
C LYS A 116 -30.25 58.58 45.02
N LYS A 117 -30.98 59.23 44.12
CA LYS A 117 -32.40 58.96 43.86
C LYS A 117 -32.58 57.59 43.18
N ALA A 118 -31.76 57.27 42.20
CA ALA A 118 -31.78 55.99 41.50
C ALA A 118 -31.39 54.83 42.42
N TYR A 119 -30.32 55.00 43.22
CA TYR A 119 -29.93 54.03 44.24
C TYR A 119 -31.08 53.78 45.23
N ARG A 120 -31.67 54.82 45.82
CA ARG A 120 -32.79 54.66 46.78
C ARG A 120 -33.98 53.91 46.19
N ARG A 121 -34.29 54.12 44.90
CA ARG A 121 -35.36 53.39 44.20
C ARG A 121 -35.02 51.90 44.07
N LEU A 122 -33.81 51.59 43.61
CA LEU A 122 -33.35 50.22 43.40
C LEU A 122 -33.11 49.48 44.73
N SER A 123 -32.58 50.15 45.75
CA SER A 123 -32.39 49.59 47.08
C SER A 123 -33.71 49.14 47.70
N ILE A 124 -34.82 49.86 47.49
CA ILE A 124 -36.12 49.44 48.02
C ILE A 124 -36.63 48.16 47.32
N GLN A 125 -36.31 48.00 46.04
CA GLN A 125 -36.75 46.88 45.21
C GLN A 125 -35.95 45.60 45.43
N TYR A 126 -34.66 45.72 45.73
CA TYR A 126 -33.72 44.59 45.86
C TYR A 126 -33.17 44.41 47.29
N HIS A 127 -33.73 45.10 48.31
CA HIS A 127 -33.29 44.94 49.70
C HIS A 127 -33.55 43.52 50.23
N PRO A 128 -32.61 42.88 50.96
CA PRO A 128 -32.82 41.55 51.55
C PRO A 128 -34.05 41.47 52.46
N ASP A 129 -34.35 42.54 53.19
CA ASP A 129 -35.50 42.56 54.11
C ASP A 129 -36.87 42.71 53.40
N LYS A 130 -36.88 43.21 52.16
CA LYS A 130 -38.13 43.52 51.43
C LYS A 130 -38.40 42.59 50.27
N ASN A 131 -37.35 41.95 49.74
CA ASN A 131 -37.44 40.99 48.66
C ASN A 131 -36.90 39.64 49.18
N PRO A 132 -37.75 38.61 49.31
CA PRO A 132 -37.34 37.29 49.80
C PRO A 132 -36.48 36.50 48.79
N ASP A 133 -36.31 36.98 47.56
CA ASP A 133 -35.54 36.28 46.54
C ASP A 133 -34.02 36.35 46.83
N PRO A 134 -33.32 35.21 46.94
CA PRO A 134 -31.89 35.18 47.23
C PRO A 134 -31.04 35.76 46.10
N GLU A 135 -31.51 35.71 44.84
CA GLU A 135 -30.84 36.34 43.70
C GLU A 135 -30.93 37.86 43.73
N ALA A 136 -32.07 38.41 44.17
CA ALA A 136 -32.26 39.85 44.32
C ALA A 136 -31.29 40.43 45.34
N HIS A 137 -31.03 39.70 46.43
CA HIS A 137 -30.04 40.07 47.43
C HIS A 137 -28.62 40.10 46.87
N LYS A 138 -28.21 39.05 46.14
CA LYS A 138 -26.90 39.01 45.47
C LYS A 138 -26.74 40.18 44.51
N TYR A 139 -27.74 40.43 43.66
CA TYR A 139 -27.72 41.53 42.70
C TYR A 139 -27.59 42.90 43.39
N PHE A 140 -28.27 43.08 44.52
CA PHE A 140 -28.16 44.29 45.32
C PHE A 140 -26.75 44.53 45.86
N VAL A 141 -26.13 43.50 46.44
CA VAL A 141 -24.80 43.61 47.07
C VAL A 141 -23.71 43.72 46.01
N GLU A 142 -23.76 42.91 44.96
CA GLU A 142 -22.68 42.79 43.98
C GLU A 142 -22.72 43.89 42.91
N PHE A 143 -23.91 44.33 42.48
CA PHE A 143 -24.05 45.30 41.39
C PHE A 143 -24.54 46.66 41.87
N ILE A 144 -25.70 46.73 42.55
CA ILE A 144 -26.34 48.03 42.89
C ILE A 144 -25.54 48.81 43.95
N SER A 145 -25.14 48.14 45.03
CA SER A 145 -24.35 48.74 46.11
C SER A 145 -22.97 49.17 45.62
N LYS A 146 -22.27 48.29 44.89
CA LYS A 146 -20.95 48.60 44.32
C LYS A 146 -21.00 49.69 43.26
N ALA A 147 -22.04 49.75 42.42
CA ALA A 147 -22.20 50.81 41.43
C ALA A 147 -22.39 52.18 42.11
N TYR A 148 -23.18 52.24 43.18
CA TYR A 148 -23.34 53.46 43.97
C TYR A 148 -22.03 53.86 44.66
N GLN A 149 -21.29 52.91 45.24
CA GLN A 149 -19.98 53.17 45.84
C GLN A 149 -18.96 53.68 44.81
N ALA A 150 -18.89 53.06 43.63
CA ALA A 150 -18.02 53.47 42.53
C ALA A 150 -18.23 54.93 42.10
N LEU A 151 -19.45 55.44 42.21
CA LEU A 151 -19.81 56.79 41.77
C LEU A 151 -19.76 57.85 42.88
N THR A 152 -19.93 57.45 44.14
CA THR A 152 -20.07 58.39 45.27
C THR A 152 -18.87 58.48 46.21
N ASP A 153 -18.09 57.41 46.35
CA ASP A 153 -16.90 57.42 47.20
C ASP A 153 -15.67 57.85 46.40
N PRO A 154 -14.92 58.89 46.83
CA PRO A 154 -13.77 59.38 46.08
C PRO A 154 -12.68 58.31 45.88
N VAL A 155 -12.50 57.40 46.83
CA VAL A 155 -11.49 56.33 46.74
C VAL A 155 -11.92 55.25 45.76
N SER A 156 -13.17 54.76 45.86
CA SER A 156 -13.73 53.81 44.90
C SER A 156 -13.83 54.36 43.48
N ARG A 157 -14.07 55.66 43.33
CA ARG A 157 -14.13 56.34 42.02
C ARG A 157 -12.74 56.42 41.37
N GLU A 158 -11.72 56.83 42.11
CA GLU A 158 -10.33 56.82 41.61
C GLU A 158 -9.89 55.39 41.24
N ASN A 159 -10.26 54.40 42.06
CA ASN A 159 -10.00 52.99 41.78
C ASN A 159 -10.71 52.50 40.52
N PHE A 160 -11.96 52.90 40.29
CA PHE A 160 -12.70 52.58 39.08
C PHE A 160 -12.09 53.25 37.84
N GLU A 161 -11.71 54.53 37.92
CA GLU A 161 -11.05 55.25 36.82
C GLU A 161 -9.68 54.65 36.47
N LYS A 162 -8.94 54.13 37.47
CA LYS A 162 -7.60 53.58 37.29
C LYS A 162 -7.55 52.08 36.95
N TYR A 163 -8.50 51.29 37.47
CA TYR A 163 -8.50 49.82 37.37
C TYR A 163 -9.80 49.23 36.77
N GLY A 164 -10.81 50.04 36.46
CA GLY A 164 -12.09 49.60 35.90
C GLY A 164 -13.04 48.92 36.90
N HIS A 165 -12.73 48.94 38.21
CA HIS A 165 -13.54 48.30 39.25
C HIS A 165 -13.46 49.08 40.59
N PRO A 166 -14.56 49.24 41.36
CA PRO A 166 -14.58 50.06 42.59
C PRO A 166 -13.64 49.58 43.70
N ASP A 167 -13.41 48.26 43.76
CA ASP A 167 -12.56 47.61 44.77
C ASP A 167 -11.03 47.74 44.50
N GLY A 168 -10.62 48.42 43.41
CA GLY A 168 -9.20 48.65 43.07
C GLY A 168 -8.54 47.49 42.29
N ARG A 169 -7.21 47.36 42.41
CA ARG A 169 -6.42 46.33 41.69
C ARG A 169 -6.85 44.93 42.15
N GLN A 170 -7.67 44.27 41.36
CA GLN A 170 -8.01 42.87 41.59
C GLN A 170 -6.77 42.00 41.36
N GLY A 171 -6.53 41.03 42.26
CA GLY A 171 -5.51 40.00 42.05
C GLY A 171 -5.87 39.16 40.82
N MET A 172 -4.89 38.79 40.01
CA MET A 172 -5.13 37.90 38.86
C MET A 172 -5.66 36.56 39.37
N GLN A 173 -6.96 36.31 39.23
CA GLN A 173 -7.55 35.02 39.55
C GLN A 173 -7.30 34.06 38.39
N MET A 174 -6.43 33.07 38.59
CA MET A 174 -6.29 31.96 37.65
C MET A 174 -7.46 30.99 37.83
N GLY A 175 -8.39 30.99 36.86
CA GLY A 175 -9.43 29.98 36.71
C GLY A 175 -8.98 28.88 35.74
N ILE A 176 -9.34 27.63 36.05
CA ILE A 176 -9.21 26.52 35.10
C ILE A 176 -10.54 26.45 34.34
N ALA A 177 -10.50 26.45 33.01
CA ALA A 177 -11.69 26.37 32.15
C ALA A 177 -12.33 24.97 32.14
N LEU A 178 -12.40 24.28 33.27
CA LEU A 178 -13.10 23.01 33.44
C LEU A 178 -14.39 23.26 34.24
N PRO A 179 -15.50 22.59 33.88
CA PRO A 179 -16.78 22.81 34.52
C PRO A 179 -16.76 22.17 35.90
N GLN A 180 -17.43 22.80 36.87
CA GLN A 180 -17.36 22.36 38.27
C GLN A 180 -17.94 20.96 38.51
N PHE A 181 -18.88 20.50 37.67
CA PHE A 181 -19.41 19.13 37.76
C PHE A 181 -18.33 18.06 37.52
N LEU A 182 -17.25 18.38 36.79
CA LEU A 182 -16.16 17.44 36.49
C LEU A 182 -15.11 17.43 37.61
N LEU A 183 -15.00 18.53 38.37
CA LEU A 183 -14.03 18.72 39.46
C LEU A 183 -14.60 18.39 40.85
N ASN A 184 -15.92 18.38 41.01
CA ASN A 184 -16.55 17.92 42.25
C ASN A 184 -16.41 16.40 42.34
N ILE A 185 -15.42 15.94 43.13
CA ILE A 185 -15.10 14.53 43.38
C ILE A 185 -16.18 13.84 44.23
N ASP A 186 -17.01 14.62 44.92
CA ASP A 186 -18.08 14.13 45.78
C ASP A 186 -19.33 13.76 44.95
N GLY A 187 -19.37 12.53 44.40
CA GLY A 187 -20.56 11.95 43.79
C GLY A 187 -20.35 11.21 42.47
N ALA A 188 -21.43 11.08 41.67
CA ALA A 188 -21.47 10.33 40.40
C ALA A 188 -20.49 10.85 39.32
N SER A 189 -20.06 12.11 39.43
CA SER A 189 -19.06 12.77 38.57
C SER A 189 -17.67 12.14 38.67
N GLY A 190 -17.23 11.74 39.87
CA GLY A 190 -15.94 11.07 40.08
C GLY A 190 -15.88 9.71 39.37
N GLY A 191 -16.98 8.96 39.37
CA GLY A 191 -17.10 7.70 38.64
C GLY A 191 -17.01 7.87 37.12
N ILE A 192 -17.62 8.93 36.57
CA ILE A 192 -17.56 9.24 35.14
C ILE A 192 -16.14 9.65 34.73
N LEU A 193 -15.44 10.44 35.55
CA LEU A 193 -14.06 10.83 35.31
C LEU A 193 -13.12 9.61 35.30
N LEU A 194 -13.26 8.73 36.28
CA LEU A 194 -12.45 7.51 36.38
C LEU A 194 -12.73 6.57 35.20
N LEU A 195 -13.99 6.37 34.81
CA LEU A 195 -14.35 5.61 33.60
C LEU A 195 -13.77 6.24 32.33
N GLY A 196 -13.76 7.57 32.23
CA GLY A 196 -13.15 8.29 31.12
C GLY A 196 -11.64 8.06 31.04
N ILE A 197 -10.93 8.17 32.17
CA ILE A 197 -9.49 7.93 32.26
C ILE A 197 -9.18 6.45 31.94
N VAL A 198 -9.90 5.50 32.51
CA VAL A 198 -9.72 4.07 32.22
C VAL A 198 -10.03 3.78 30.75
N GLY A 199 -11.09 4.36 30.20
CA GLY A 199 -11.47 4.22 28.80
C GLY A 199 -10.41 4.73 27.83
N VAL A 200 -9.87 5.93 28.07
CA VAL A 200 -8.93 6.59 27.15
C VAL A 200 -7.49 6.17 27.38
N CYS A 201 -7.05 5.97 28.63
CA CYS A 201 -5.66 5.67 28.95
C CYS A 201 -5.36 4.17 29.01
N ILE A 202 -6.37 3.32 29.26
CA ILE A 202 -6.16 1.87 29.37
C ILE A 202 -6.86 1.14 28.22
N LEU A 203 -8.18 1.26 28.10
CA LEU A 203 -8.95 0.47 27.12
C LEU A 203 -8.62 0.85 25.68
N LEU A 204 -8.53 2.15 25.36
CA LEU A 204 -8.25 2.59 23.99
C LEU A 204 -6.85 2.17 23.51
N PRO A 205 -5.76 2.37 24.27
CA PRO A 205 -4.45 1.83 23.92
C PRO A 205 -4.43 0.31 23.84
N LEU A 206 -5.14 -0.39 24.74
CA LEU A 206 -5.21 -1.85 24.72
C LEU A 206 -5.95 -2.36 23.49
N ILE A 207 -7.10 -1.77 23.13
CA ILE A 207 -7.86 -2.13 21.92
C ILE A 207 -7.02 -1.82 20.68
N MET A 208 -6.37 -0.66 20.62
CA MET A 208 -5.47 -0.30 19.53
C MET A 208 -4.30 -1.28 19.43
N ALA A 209 -3.69 -1.67 20.54
CA ALA A 209 -2.61 -2.65 20.59
C ALA A 209 -3.10 -4.02 20.14
N VAL A 210 -4.23 -4.52 20.62
CA VAL A 210 -4.79 -5.81 20.23
C VAL A 210 -5.16 -5.83 18.74
N ILE A 211 -5.80 -4.77 18.22
CA ILE A 211 -6.13 -4.68 16.79
C ILE A 211 -4.86 -4.58 15.94
N TYR A 212 -3.88 -3.78 16.35
CA TYR A 212 -2.62 -3.62 15.64
C TYR A 212 -1.83 -4.93 15.64
N LEU A 213 -1.64 -5.55 16.80
CA LEU A 213 -0.89 -6.80 16.95
C LEU A 213 -1.58 -7.96 16.22
N SER A 214 -2.91 -8.09 16.33
CA SER A 214 -3.65 -9.14 15.62
C SER A 214 -3.61 -8.97 14.10
N ARG A 215 -3.63 -7.74 13.59
CA ARG A 215 -3.53 -7.48 12.14
C ARG A 215 -2.10 -7.61 11.64
N SER A 216 -1.14 -7.05 12.37
CA SER A 216 0.28 -7.08 12.02
C SER A 216 0.87 -8.49 12.08
N SER A 217 0.32 -9.38 12.92
CA SER A 217 0.74 -10.78 12.95
C SER A 217 0.12 -11.62 11.83
N LYS A 218 -1.08 -11.26 11.35
CA LYS A 218 -1.78 -11.99 10.28
C LYS A 218 -1.35 -11.56 8.89
N TYR A 219 -1.15 -10.26 8.67
CA TYR A 219 -0.93 -9.67 7.34
C TYR A 219 0.44 -9.00 7.21
N THR A 220 0.98 -9.08 6.00
CA THR A 220 2.18 -8.38 5.56
C THR A 220 1.88 -6.91 5.27
N GLY A 221 2.91 -6.10 5.01
CA GLY A 221 2.75 -4.70 4.59
C GLY A 221 1.88 -4.50 3.34
N ASN A 222 1.75 -5.53 2.49
CA ASN A 222 0.93 -5.53 1.29
C ASN A 222 -0.48 -6.13 1.50
N TYR A 223 -0.92 -6.31 2.75
CA TYR A 223 -2.21 -6.93 3.11
C TYR A 223 -2.40 -8.36 2.59
N VAL A 224 -1.31 -9.10 2.44
CA VAL A 224 -1.31 -10.54 2.12
C VAL A 224 -0.98 -11.32 3.39
N MET A 225 -1.60 -12.47 3.60
CA MET A 225 -1.43 -13.29 4.80
C MET A 225 -0.05 -13.94 4.85
N HIS A 226 0.55 -14.02 6.05
CA HIS A 226 1.80 -14.75 6.25
C HIS A 226 1.67 -16.25 5.89
N GLN A 227 0.49 -16.84 6.10
CA GLN A 227 0.19 -18.21 5.70
C GLN A 227 0.29 -18.43 4.18
N THR A 228 -0.13 -17.43 3.40
CA THR A 228 -0.03 -17.46 1.94
C THR A 228 1.42 -17.43 1.49
N LEU A 229 2.24 -16.56 2.09
CA LEU A 229 3.68 -16.52 1.82
C LEU A 229 4.36 -17.86 2.14
N SER A 230 4.06 -18.46 3.29
CA SER A 230 4.59 -19.77 3.67
C SER A 230 4.21 -20.85 2.66
N THR A 231 2.95 -20.86 2.22
CA THR A 231 2.44 -21.80 1.22
C THR A 231 3.13 -21.60 -0.13
N TYR A 232 3.27 -20.37 -0.60
CA TYR A 232 3.98 -20.04 -1.83
C TYR A 232 5.46 -20.42 -1.73
N TYR A 233 6.13 -20.12 -0.62
CA TYR A 233 7.52 -20.48 -0.40
C TYR A 233 7.76 -21.99 -0.52
N TYR A 234 6.87 -22.80 0.06
CA TYR A 234 6.94 -24.27 0.06
C TYR A 234 6.66 -24.89 -1.31
N PHE A 235 5.66 -24.37 -2.04
CA PHE A 235 5.28 -24.92 -3.34
C PHE A 235 6.07 -24.36 -4.52
N MET A 236 6.80 -23.25 -4.33
CA MET A 236 7.69 -22.71 -5.35
C MET A 236 8.88 -23.65 -5.57
N LYS A 237 9.14 -24.01 -6.83
CA LYS A 237 10.24 -24.89 -7.24
C LYS A 237 10.97 -24.30 -8.45
N PRO A 238 12.28 -24.55 -8.63
CA PRO A 238 13.03 -24.05 -9.78
C PRO A 238 12.53 -24.64 -11.11
N SER A 239 12.04 -25.87 -11.07
CA SER A 239 11.47 -26.59 -12.22
C SER A 239 10.00 -26.28 -12.47
N LEU A 240 9.38 -25.36 -11.73
CA LEU A 240 7.97 -25.03 -11.89
C LEU A 240 7.75 -24.43 -13.29
N ALA A 241 7.02 -25.17 -14.12
CA ALA A 241 6.67 -24.72 -15.46
C ALA A 241 5.65 -23.56 -15.40
N PRO A 242 5.69 -22.60 -16.36
CA PRO A 242 4.74 -21.50 -16.42
C PRO A 242 3.27 -21.93 -16.38
N SER A 243 2.92 -23.04 -17.06
CA SER A 243 1.57 -23.61 -17.06
C SER A 243 1.09 -24.10 -15.70
N LYS A 244 2.01 -24.37 -14.76
CA LYS A 244 1.75 -24.90 -13.42
C LYS A 244 1.81 -23.83 -12.32
N VAL A 245 2.14 -22.60 -12.66
CA VAL A 245 2.11 -21.46 -11.71
C VAL A 245 0.71 -21.24 -11.16
N MET A 246 -0.33 -21.46 -11.98
CA MET A 246 -1.73 -21.34 -11.55
C MET A 246 -2.05 -22.28 -10.36
N ASP A 247 -1.57 -23.53 -10.39
CA ASP A 247 -1.77 -24.52 -9.32
C ASP A 247 -1.14 -24.09 -7.98
N VAL A 248 -0.09 -23.26 -8.03
CA VAL A 248 0.53 -22.65 -6.83
C VAL A 248 -0.24 -21.41 -6.40
N PHE A 249 -0.58 -20.54 -7.36
CA PHE A 249 -1.28 -19.27 -7.14
C PHE A 249 -2.62 -19.44 -6.40
N ILE A 250 -3.43 -20.43 -6.80
CA ILE A 250 -4.74 -20.68 -6.19
C ILE A 250 -4.68 -21.12 -4.73
N LYS A 251 -3.51 -21.57 -4.23
CA LYS A 251 -3.32 -22.04 -2.85
C LYS A 251 -3.22 -20.93 -1.80
N ALA A 252 -3.46 -19.68 -2.19
CA ALA A 252 -3.49 -18.56 -1.26
C ALA A 252 -4.55 -18.77 -0.16
N ALA A 253 -4.20 -18.44 1.09
CA ALA A 253 -5.10 -18.54 2.23
C ALA A 253 -6.32 -17.59 2.07
N GLU A 254 -6.15 -16.45 1.41
CA GLU A 254 -7.22 -15.50 1.11
C GLU A 254 -8.31 -16.09 0.21
N TYR A 255 -7.94 -16.99 -0.70
CA TYR A 255 -8.90 -17.71 -1.53
C TYR A 255 -9.60 -18.83 -0.76
N MET A 256 -8.95 -19.39 0.25
CA MET A 256 -9.58 -20.37 1.14
C MET A 256 -10.66 -19.75 2.03
N GLU A 257 -10.53 -18.47 2.40
CA GLU A 257 -11.55 -17.73 3.16
C GLU A 257 -12.82 -17.41 2.34
N ILE A 258 -12.80 -17.59 1.01
CA ILE A 258 -14.00 -17.38 0.18
C ILE A 258 -14.99 -18.52 0.43
N PRO A 259 -16.24 -18.22 0.84
CA PRO A 259 -17.19 -19.25 1.24
C PRO A 259 -17.63 -20.11 0.05
N VAL A 260 -17.68 -21.42 0.25
CA VAL A 260 -18.25 -22.37 -0.72
C VAL A 260 -19.65 -22.72 -0.27
N ARG A 261 -20.67 -22.23 -1.00
CA ARG A 261 -22.07 -22.42 -0.65
C ARG A 261 -22.58 -23.70 -1.31
N ARG A 262 -23.57 -24.37 -0.70
CA ARG A 262 -24.22 -25.56 -1.30
C ARG A 262 -24.91 -25.24 -2.63
N SER A 263 -25.40 -24.01 -2.78
CA SER A 263 -25.99 -23.50 -4.03
C SER A 263 -24.99 -23.41 -5.19
N ASP A 264 -23.68 -23.43 -4.91
CA ASP A 264 -22.65 -23.21 -5.92
C ASP A 264 -22.35 -24.48 -6.74
N THR A 265 -22.76 -25.66 -6.26
CA THR A 265 -22.39 -26.96 -6.86
C THR A 265 -22.83 -27.08 -8.33
N GLU A 266 -24.11 -26.83 -8.63
CA GLU A 266 -24.63 -26.95 -10.00
C GLU A 266 -24.03 -25.88 -10.95
N PRO A 267 -23.98 -24.58 -10.59
CA PRO A 267 -23.29 -23.57 -11.40
C PRO A 267 -21.80 -23.89 -11.66
N LEU A 268 -21.07 -24.38 -10.66
CA LEU A 268 -19.65 -24.75 -10.81
C LEU A 268 -19.46 -25.95 -11.74
N GLN A 269 -20.37 -26.92 -11.72
CA GLN A 269 -20.33 -28.04 -12.67
C GLN A 269 -20.59 -27.59 -14.11
N LYS A 270 -21.56 -26.69 -14.32
CA LYS A 270 -21.81 -26.08 -15.64
C LYS A 270 -20.58 -25.33 -16.14
N LEU A 271 -19.98 -24.52 -15.28
CA LEU A 271 -18.75 -23.78 -15.59
C LEU A 271 -17.58 -24.72 -15.91
N PHE A 272 -17.39 -25.78 -15.12
CA PHE A 272 -16.37 -26.79 -15.38
C PHE A 272 -16.48 -27.37 -16.79
N MET A 273 -17.70 -27.66 -17.26
CA MET A 273 -17.90 -28.19 -18.62
C MET A 273 -17.49 -27.21 -19.72
N LEU A 274 -17.69 -25.90 -19.50
CA LEU A 274 -17.28 -24.84 -20.44
C LEU A 274 -15.77 -24.68 -20.50
N VAL A 275 -15.11 -24.65 -19.34
CA VAL A 275 -13.66 -24.38 -19.25
C VAL A 275 -12.79 -25.64 -19.28
N ARG A 276 -13.39 -26.83 -19.42
CA ARG A 276 -12.71 -28.13 -19.30
C ARG A 276 -11.49 -28.26 -20.21
N SER A 277 -11.54 -27.70 -21.42
CA SER A 277 -10.43 -27.76 -22.39
C SER A 277 -9.21 -26.94 -21.97
N GLU A 278 -9.42 -25.91 -21.15
CA GLU A 278 -8.38 -25.01 -20.66
C GLU A 278 -7.75 -25.48 -19.34
N LEU A 279 -8.40 -26.42 -18.66
CA LEU A 279 -7.81 -27.08 -17.50
C LEU A 279 -6.62 -27.92 -17.93
N ASN A 280 -5.53 -27.88 -17.15
CA ASN A 280 -4.32 -28.67 -17.37
C ASN A 280 -4.52 -30.17 -17.03
N LEU A 281 -5.63 -30.76 -17.50
CA LEU A 281 -5.97 -32.16 -17.31
C LEU A 281 -5.31 -32.99 -18.42
N ASP A 282 -4.75 -34.14 -18.05
CA ASP A 282 -4.18 -35.05 -19.04
C ASP A 282 -5.29 -35.69 -19.89
N LEU A 283 -5.24 -35.43 -21.20
CA LEU A 283 -6.21 -35.92 -22.18
C LEU A 283 -6.29 -37.45 -22.22
N LYS A 284 -5.22 -38.15 -21.84
CA LYS A 284 -5.18 -39.62 -21.83
C LYS A 284 -5.96 -40.24 -20.66
N ASN A 285 -6.06 -39.54 -19.53
CA ASN A 285 -6.67 -40.02 -18.28
C ASN A 285 -7.76 -39.08 -17.75
N ILE A 286 -8.54 -38.46 -18.63
CA ILE A 286 -9.52 -37.40 -18.30
C ILE A 286 -10.45 -37.77 -17.13
N LYS A 287 -10.99 -39.00 -17.10
CA LYS A 287 -11.93 -39.40 -16.03
C LYS A 287 -11.26 -39.42 -14.65
N GLN A 288 -10.03 -39.90 -14.58
CA GLN A 288 -9.27 -39.98 -13.34
C GLN A 288 -8.81 -38.58 -12.88
N GLU A 289 -8.32 -37.76 -13.82
CA GLU A 289 -7.88 -36.39 -13.54
C GLU A 289 -9.07 -35.50 -13.14
N GLN A 290 -10.23 -35.65 -13.77
CA GLN A 290 -11.46 -34.98 -13.34
C GLN A 290 -11.84 -35.38 -11.92
N ALA A 291 -11.78 -36.67 -11.58
CA ALA A 291 -12.04 -37.12 -10.22
C ALA A 291 -11.02 -36.55 -9.21
N LYS A 292 -9.74 -36.46 -9.59
CA LYS A 292 -8.70 -35.83 -8.75
C LYS A 292 -8.97 -34.34 -8.55
N PHE A 293 -9.37 -33.63 -9.60
CA PHE A 293 -9.70 -32.20 -9.56
C PHE A 293 -10.81 -31.93 -8.54
N TRP A 294 -11.93 -32.64 -8.63
CA TRP A 294 -13.05 -32.46 -7.69
C TRP A 294 -12.77 -32.97 -6.26
N LYS A 295 -11.75 -33.81 -6.06
CA LYS A 295 -11.30 -34.27 -4.73
C LYS A 295 -10.43 -33.24 -4.00
N GLN A 296 -9.96 -32.19 -4.67
CA GLN A 296 -9.22 -31.12 -4.02
C GLN A 296 -10.12 -30.33 -3.06
N HIS A 297 -9.52 -29.45 -2.27
CA HIS A 297 -10.27 -28.59 -1.37
C HIS A 297 -11.30 -27.75 -2.15
N PRO A 298 -12.59 -27.71 -1.75
CA PRO A 298 -13.65 -27.06 -2.53
C PRO A 298 -13.39 -25.59 -2.87
N SER A 299 -12.74 -24.83 -1.97
CA SER A 299 -12.40 -23.43 -2.24
C SER A 299 -11.35 -23.27 -3.34
N LEU A 300 -10.41 -24.22 -3.47
CA LEU A 300 -9.41 -24.21 -4.55
C LEU A 300 -10.07 -24.47 -5.89
N VAL A 301 -10.92 -25.51 -5.95
CA VAL A 301 -11.69 -25.85 -7.15
C VAL A 301 -12.54 -24.68 -7.61
N LYS A 302 -13.27 -24.06 -6.67
CA LYS A 302 -14.07 -22.85 -6.94
C LYS A 302 -13.19 -21.72 -7.50
N THR A 303 -12.06 -21.44 -6.86
CA THR A 303 -11.16 -20.35 -7.26
C THR A 303 -10.55 -20.60 -8.64
N GLU A 304 -10.08 -21.82 -8.91
CA GLU A 304 -9.50 -22.19 -10.20
C GLU A 304 -10.53 -22.03 -11.32
N LEU A 305 -11.76 -22.52 -11.12
CA LEU A 305 -12.84 -22.37 -12.08
C LEU A 305 -13.21 -20.91 -12.32
N LEU A 306 -13.26 -20.08 -11.27
CA LEU A 306 -13.56 -18.66 -11.40
C LEU A 306 -12.45 -17.90 -12.15
N ILE A 307 -11.18 -18.22 -11.91
CA ILE A 307 -10.07 -17.63 -12.68
C ILE A 307 -10.15 -18.10 -14.14
N GLN A 308 -10.44 -19.39 -14.39
CA GLN A 308 -10.60 -19.89 -15.76
C GLN A 308 -11.79 -19.24 -16.49
N ALA A 309 -12.88 -18.92 -15.77
CA ALA A 309 -13.99 -18.14 -16.31
C ALA A 309 -13.53 -16.73 -16.76
N GLN A 310 -12.60 -16.11 -16.01
CA GLN A 310 -11.99 -14.85 -16.42
C GLN A 310 -11.13 -15.03 -17.68
N LEU A 311 -10.27 -16.06 -17.71
CA LEU A 311 -9.35 -16.30 -18.83
C LEU A 311 -10.10 -16.61 -20.14
N THR A 312 -11.23 -17.31 -20.07
CA THR A 312 -12.08 -17.68 -21.21
C THR A 312 -13.17 -16.66 -21.55
N ARG A 313 -13.33 -15.60 -20.75
CA ARG A 313 -14.37 -14.56 -20.88
C ARG A 313 -15.81 -15.04 -20.65
N GLU A 314 -15.99 -16.19 -19.99
CA GLU A 314 -17.31 -16.79 -19.68
C GLU A 314 -17.98 -16.22 -18.42
N SER A 315 -17.60 -15.00 -18.02
CA SER A 315 -18.10 -14.35 -16.78
C SER A 315 -19.62 -14.09 -16.78
N VAL A 316 -20.26 -14.03 -17.95
CA VAL A 316 -21.71 -13.81 -18.11
C VAL A 316 -22.51 -15.06 -17.73
N ALA A 317 -21.92 -16.25 -17.84
CA ALA A 317 -22.56 -17.51 -17.48
C ALA A 317 -22.64 -17.74 -15.95
N LEU A 318 -22.03 -16.87 -15.14
CA LEU A 318 -21.98 -17.00 -13.69
C LEU A 318 -23.31 -16.58 -13.03
N SER A 319 -23.72 -17.32 -12.00
CA SER A 319 -24.84 -16.91 -11.14
C SER A 319 -24.51 -15.63 -10.37
N SER A 320 -25.52 -14.88 -9.93
CA SER A 320 -25.34 -13.63 -9.18
C SER A 320 -24.49 -13.80 -7.91
N ALA A 321 -24.66 -14.92 -7.21
CA ALA A 321 -23.87 -15.26 -6.03
C ALA A 321 -22.41 -15.60 -6.36
N LEU A 322 -22.14 -16.29 -7.47
CA LEU A 322 -20.77 -16.53 -7.93
C LEU A 322 -20.13 -15.27 -8.49
N GLN A 323 -20.90 -14.32 -9.01
CA GLN A 323 -20.37 -13.07 -9.55
C GLN A 323 -19.75 -12.18 -8.47
N SER A 324 -20.28 -12.18 -7.24
CA SER A 324 -19.64 -11.47 -6.12
C SER A 324 -18.29 -12.11 -5.74
N ASP A 325 -18.25 -13.44 -5.72
CA ASP A 325 -17.05 -14.19 -5.36
C ASP A 325 -16.00 -14.09 -6.46
N PHE A 326 -16.41 -14.14 -7.72
CA PHE A 326 -15.58 -13.88 -8.91
C PHE A 326 -14.90 -12.51 -8.83
N ARG A 327 -15.66 -11.46 -8.52
CA ARG A 327 -15.08 -10.12 -8.31
C ARG A 327 -14.09 -10.12 -7.15
N ARG A 328 -14.39 -10.81 -6.05
CA ARG A 328 -13.47 -10.90 -4.91
C ARG A 328 -12.17 -11.62 -5.28
N VAL A 329 -12.24 -12.72 -6.03
CA VAL A 329 -11.05 -13.43 -6.53
C VAL A 329 -10.18 -12.51 -7.38
N LEU A 330 -10.78 -11.77 -8.32
CA LEU A 330 -10.04 -10.85 -9.19
C LEU A 330 -9.49 -9.61 -8.46
N GLU A 331 -10.11 -9.20 -7.34
CA GLU A 331 -9.62 -8.11 -6.49
C GLU A 331 -8.32 -8.51 -5.77
N LEU A 332 -8.27 -9.75 -5.30
CA LEU A 332 -7.13 -10.31 -4.59
C LEU A 332 -5.98 -10.72 -5.52
N ALA A 333 -6.25 -10.96 -6.81
CA ALA A 333 -5.27 -11.51 -7.72
C ALA A 333 -3.98 -10.65 -7.88
N PRO A 334 -4.03 -9.34 -8.14
CA PRO A 334 -2.82 -8.53 -8.31
C PRO A 334 -1.85 -8.54 -7.11
N PRO A 335 -2.27 -8.28 -5.85
CA PRO A 335 -1.35 -8.32 -4.72
C PRO A 335 -0.79 -9.72 -4.46
N LEU A 336 -1.59 -10.77 -4.68
CA LEU A 336 -1.14 -12.16 -4.54
C LEU A 336 -0.09 -12.54 -5.59
N LEU A 337 -0.26 -12.11 -6.84
CA LEU A 337 0.73 -12.33 -7.91
C LEU A 337 2.04 -11.58 -7.63
N GLU A 338 1.96 -10.38 -7.06
CA GLU A 338 3.13 -9.61 -6.67
C GLU A 338 3.93 -10.28 -5.55
N GLU A 339 3.26 -10.80 -4.51
CA GLU A 339 3.94 -11.58 -3.47
C GLU A 339 4.47 -12.91 -3.99
N LEU A 340 3.73 -13.58 -4.89
CA LEU A 340 4.20 -14.81 -5.55
C LEU A 340 5.48 -14.55 -6.37
N MET A 341 5.54 -13.41 -7.08
CA MET A 341 6.73 -12.96 -7.81
C MET A 341 7.92 -12.77 -6.87
N LYS A 342 7.72 -12.10 -5.72
CA LYS A 342 8.77 -11.94 -4.71
C LYS A 342 9.29 -13.30 -4.20
N MET A 343 8.40 -14.28 -4.01
CA MET A 343 8.81 -15.64 -3.59
C MET A 343 9.60 -16.41 -4.66
N ALA A 344 9.43 -16.07 -5.95
CA ALA A 344 10.16 -16.66 -7.06
C ALA A 344 11.55 -16.04 -7.25
N ILE A 345 11.68 -14.72 -7.07
CA ILE A 345 12.96 -13.98 -7.24
C ILE A 345 13.79 -13.92 -5.96
N MET A 346 13.25 -14.36 -4.82
CA MET A 346 13.97 -14.40 -3.54
C MET A 346 15.19 -15.34 -3.64
N PRO A 347 16.40 -14.89 -3.26
CA PRO A 347 17.58 -15.75 -3.22
C PRO A 347 17.45 -16.81 -2.11
N ARG A 348 17.88 -18.05 -2.37
CA ARG A 348 17.70 -19.19 -1.45
C ARG A 348 18.99 -19.98 -1.22
N ILE A 349 19.46 -20.07 0.01
CA ILE A 349 20.66 -20.86 0.36
C ILE A 349 20.49 -22.33 -0.10
N PRO A 350 21.48 -22.95 -0.80
CA PRO A 350 22.83 -22.45 -1.13
C PRO A 350 22.92 -21.62 -2.42
N GLN A 351 21.86 -21.57 -3.22
CA GLN A 351 21.77 -20.84 -4.49
C GLN A 351 21.50 -19.35 -4.22
N ARG A 352 22.52 -18.50 -4.35
CA ARG A 352 22.42 -17.05 -4.05
C ARG A 352 21.45 -16.25 -4.98
N TYR A 353 20.66 -16.92 -5.81
CA TYR A 353 19.84 -16.34 -6.87
C TYR A 353 18.39 -16.82 -6.84
N GLY A 354 17.48 -16.03 -7.40
CA GLY A 354 16.08 -16.39 -7.63
C GLY A 354 15.91 -17.27 -8.88
N TRP A 355 14.67 -17.68 -9.18
CA TRP A 355 14.38 -18.57 -10.31
C TRP A 355 13.65 -17.85 -11.45
N LEU A 356 14.21 -17.92 -12.67
CA LEU A 356 13.71 -17.18 -13.83
C LEU A 356 12.41 -17.76 -14.41
N ARG A 357 12.34 -19.08 -14.61
CA ARG A 357 11.17 -19.78 -15.20
C ARG A 357 9.88 -19.55 -14.40
N PRO A 358 9.87 -19.72 -13.06
CA PRO A 358 8.69 -19.39 -12.27
C PRO A 358 8.34 -17.90 -12.36
N ALA A 359 9.33 -17.00 -12.30
CA ALA A 359 9.11 -15.55 -12.41
C ALA A 359 8.42 -15.19 -13.73
N ILE A 360 8.89 -15.71 -14.87
CA ILE A 360 8.24 -15.51 -16.18
C ILE A 360 6.80 -16.03 -16.15
N GLY A 361 6.58 -17.24 -15.64
CA GLY A 361 5.23 -17.81 -15.57
C GLY A 361 4.24 -17.02 -14.71
N ILE A 362 4.73 -16.37 -13.64
CA ILE A 362 3.91 -15.49 -12.80
C ILE A 362 3.50 -14.23 -13.57
N VAL A 363 4.43 -13.63 -14.34
CA VAL A 363 4.09 -12.48 -15.20
C VAL A 363 3.09 -12.88 -16.28
N GLU A 364 3.31 -14.02 -16.94
CA GLU A 364 2.38 -14.54 -17.96
C GLU A 364 0.99 -14.78 -17.39
N LEU A 365 0.89 -15.31 -16.18
CA LEU A 365 -0.37 -15.48 -15.47
C LEU A 365 -1.03 -14.13 -15.17
N SER A 366 -0.27 -13.15 -14.66
CA SER A 366 -0.74 -11.78 -14.40
C SER A 366 -1.33 -11.14 -15.66
N GLN A 367 -0.55 -11.12 -16.74
CA GLN A 367 -0.97 -10.57 -18.03
C GLN A 367 -2.25 -11.26 -18.54
N SER A 368 -2.35 -12.59 -18.40
CA SER A 368 -3.50 -13.39 -18.86
C SER A 368 -4.77 -13.09 -18.07
N ILE A 369 -4.66 -12.93 -16.74
CA ILE A 369 -5.80 -12.56 -15.88
C ILE A 369 -6.29 -11.13 -16.18
N ILE A 370 -5.36 -10.19 -16.36
CA ILE A 370 -5.67 -8.77 -16.63
C ILE A 370 -6.28 -8.60 -18.03
N GLN A 371 -5.74 -9.27 -19.04
CA GLN A 371 -6.23 -9.19 -20.43
C GLN A 371 -7.38 -10.16 -20.74
N ALA A 372 -7.74 -11.04 -19.81
CA ALA A 372 -8.73 -12.10 -20.01
C ALA A 372 -8.40 -12.92 -21.27
N VAL A 373 -7.22 -13.53 -21.28
CA VAL A 373 -6.72 -14.38 -22.37
C VAL A 373 -6.31 -15.75 -21.81
N PRO A 374 -6.70 -16.88 -22.42
CA PRO A 374 -6.30 -18.20 -21.94
C PRO A 374 -4.79 -18.43 -21.98
N LEU A 375 -4.26 -19.15 -20.97
CA LEU A 375 -2.84 -19.52 -20.94
C LEU A 375 -2.47 -20.49 -22.07
N SER A 376 -3.42 -21.29 -22.56
CA SER A 376 -3.21 -22.18 -23.71
C SER A 376 -2.90 -21.42 -24.99
N ALA A 377 -3.47 -20.22 -25.16
CA ALA A 377 -3.28 -19.36 -26.33
C ALA A 377 -1.85 -18.83 -26.46
N ARG A 378 -1.04 -18.92 -25.39
CA ARG A 378 0.38 -18.58 -25.39
C ARG A 378 1.27 -19.71 -25.91
N LYS A 379 0.78 -20.96 -25.89
CA LYS A 379 1.54 -22.08 -26.43
C LYS A 379 1.65 -21.91 -27.95
N ALA A 380 2.85 -22.02 -28.48
CA ALA A 380 3.09 -22.00 -29.92
C ALA A 380 2.29 -23.15 -30.58
N ALA A 381 1.28 -22.79 -31.37
CA ALA A 381 0.51 -23.73 -32.17
C ALA A 381 0.82 -23.48 -33.65
N GLY A 382 1.66 -24.32 -34.26
CA GLY A 382 2.06 -24.20 -35.67
C GLY A 382 3.31 -23.34 -35.91
N ALA A 383 3.35 -22.62 -37.03
CA ALA A 383 4.54 -21.91 -37.54
C ALA A 383 4.87 -20.56 -36.86
N SER A 384 4.11 -20.16 -35.83
CA SER A 384 4.34 -18.92 -35.08
C SER A 384 4.93 -19.23 -33.70
N ALA A 385 6.05 -18.56 -33.37
CA ALA A 385 6.79 -18.76 -32.13
C ALA A 385 6.12 -18.12 -30.89
N GLU A 386 5.20 -17.17 -31.06
CA GLU A 386 4.64 -16.34 -29.96
C GLU A 386 3.19 -16.68 -29.57
N GLY A 387 2.59 -17.69 -30.22
CA GLY A 387 1.19 -18.06 -29.99
C GLY A 387 0.20 -16.99 -30.49
N ILE A 388 -1.09 -17.16 -30.16
CA ILE A 388 -2.16 -16.22 -30.57
C ILE A 388 -2.57 -15.24 -29.47
N ALA A 389 -2.04 -15.40 -28.25
CA ALA A 389 -2.42 -14.60 -27.09
C ALA A 389 -2.27 -13.07 -27.27
N PRO A 390 -1.20 -12.53 -27.89
CA PRO A 390 -1.08 -11.09 -28.12
C PRO A 390 -2.20 -10.52 -29.00
N PHE A 391 -2.78 -11.31 -29.90
CA PHE A 391 -3.89 -10.87 -30.74
C PHE A 391 -5.22 -10.87 -29.98
N LEU A 392 -5.44 -11.86 -29.11
CA LEU A 392 -6.69 -11.98 -28.37
C LEU A 392 -6.92 -10.83 -27.38
N GLN A 393 -5.86 -10.13 -26.94
CA GLN A 393 -5.99 -8.95 -26.07
C GLN A 393 -6.62 -7.74 -26.79
N LEU A 394 -6.59 -7.70 -28.13
CA LEU A 394 -7.15 -6.61 -28.92
C LEU A 394 -8.68 -6.68 -28.96
N PRO A 395 -9.37 -5.53 -29.10
CA PRO A 395 -10.83 -5.51 -29.19
C PRO A 395 -11.29 -6.24 -30.46
N HIS A 396 -12.45 -6.91 -30.38
CA HIS A 396 -13.08 -7.65 -31.49
C HIS A 396 -12.32 -8.89 -32.01
N PHE A 397 -11.13 -9.18 -31.48
CA PHE A 397 -10.39 -10.38 -31.83
C PHE A 397 -10.92 -11.62 -31.10
N ASN A 398 -11.06 -12.71 -31.86
CA ASN A 398 -11.32 -14.05 -31.37
C ASN A 398 -10.43 -15.05 -32.12
N GLU A 399 -10.38 -16.31 -31.66
CA GLU A 399 -9.51 -17.31 -32.29
C GLU A 399 -9.82 -17.54 -33.78
N ALA A 400 -11.10 -17.46 -34.17
CA ALA A 400 -11.52 -17.69 -35.55
C ALA A 400 -11.02 -16.57 -36.47
N VAL A 401 -11.03 -15.32 -36.01
CA VAL A 401 -10.49 -14.15 -36.70
C VAL A 401 -8.98 -14.29 -36.88
N VAL A 402 -8.24 -14.64 -35.82
CA VAL A 402 -6.79 -14.85 -35.91
C VAL A 402 -6.46 -15.95 -36.92
N LYS A 403 -7.18 -17.08 -36.87
CA LYS A 403 -7.02 -18.19 -37.84
C LYS A 403 -7.34 -17.76 -39.28
N LYS A 404 -8.32 -16.87 -39.50
CA LYS A 404 -8.64 -16.31 -40.83
C LYS A 404 -7.52 -15.41 -41.36
N ILE A 405 -7.00 -14.51 -40.52
CA ILE A 405 -5.91 -13.59 -40.89
C ILE A 405 -4.64 -14.39 -41.23
N ALA A 406 -4.28 -15.36 -40.38
CA ALA A 406 -3.11 -16.21 -40.58
C ALA A 406 -3.13 -16.97 -41.92
N ARG A 407 -4.32 -17.38 -42.39
CA ARG A 407 -4.50 -18.07 -43.68
C ARG A 407 -4.40 -17.15 -44.89
N LYS A 408 -4.84 -15.89 -44.77
CA LYS A 408 -4.92 -14.94 -45.90
C LYS A 408 -3.62 -14.16 -46.11
N VAL A 409 -2.97 -13.71 -45.03
CA VAL A 409 -1.86 -12.74 -45.11
C VAL A 409 -0.54 -13.30 -44.55
N PHE A 410 -0.52 -14.57 -44.11
CA PHE A 410 0.66 -15.19 -43.50
C PHE A 410 1.29 -14.37 -42.35
N LEU A 411 0.47 -13.62 -41.62
CA LEU A 411 0.92 -12.83 -40.48
C LEU A 411 1.35 -13.78 -39.35
N ARG A 412 2.66 -13.83 -39.07
CA ARG A 412 3.25 -14.84 -38.16
C ARG A 412 3.47 -14.30 -36.77
N THR A 413 3.83 -13.02 -36.63
CA THR A 413 4.18 -12.42 -35.34
C THR A 413 3.28 -11.23 -35.02
N PHE A 414 3.11 -10.93 -33.73
CA PHE A 414 2.35 -9.75 -33.33
C PHE A 414 3.08 -8.46 -33.71
N GLN A 415 4.41 -8.50 -33.72
CA GLN A 415 5.25 -7.37 -34.10
C GLN A 415 5.02 -6.95 -35.56
N GLU A 416 4.84 -7.89 -36.49
CA GLU A 416 4.47 -7.59 -37.88
C GLU A 416 3.20 -6.73 -37.95
N LEU A 417 2.16 -7.04 -37.15
CA LEU A 417 0.93 -6.25 -37.15
C LEU A 417 1.18 -4.82 -36.65
N ARG A 418 2.06 -4.65 -35.66
CA ARG A 418 2.42 -3.33 -35.10
C ARG A 418 3.24 -2.49 -36.05
N ASP A 419 4.10 -3.13 -36.85
CA ASP A 419 5.02 -2.45 -37.76
C ASP A 419 4.36 -2.05 -39.09
N MET A 420 3.23 -2.66 -39.44
CA MET A 420 2.40 -2.25 -40.60
C MET A 420 1.90 -0.81 -40.46
N SER A 421 1.75 -0.12 -41.59
CA SER A 421 1.14 1.21 -41.59
C SER A 421 -0.34 1.16 -41.17
N PRO A 422 -0.90 2.25 -40.61
CA PRO A 422 -2.31 2.27 -40.17
C PRO A 422 -3.30 1.95 -41.29
N GLN A 423 -3.00 2.36 -42.53
CA GLN A 423 -3.84 2.10 -43.70
C GLN A 423 -3.82 0.63 -44.10
N GLU A 424 -2.63 0.04 -44.26
CA GLU A 424 -2.49 -1.39 -44.57
C GLU A 424 -3.12 -2.28 -43.50
N ARG A 425 -3.03 -1.86 -42.23
CA ARG A 425 -3.66 -2.56 -41.11
C ARG A 425 -5.17 -2.47 -41.18
N ALA A 426 -5.73 -1.29 -41.46
CA ALA A 426 -7.17 -1.12 -41.63
C ALA A 426 -7.71 -1.96 -42.81
N ASP A 427 -6.99 -1.98 -43.94
CA ASP A 427 -7.33 -2.80 -45.10
C ASP A 427 -7.28 -4.29 -44.77
N LEU A 428 -6.27 -4.73 -44.02
CA LEU A 428 -6.18 -6.12 -43.55
C LEU A 428 -7.37 -6.48 -42.65
N LEU A 429 -7.71 -5.64 -41.68
CA LEU A 429 -8.80 -5.92 -40.74
C LEU A 429 -10.17 -5.93 -41.45
N THR A 430 -10.39 -5.01 -42.39
CA THR A 430 -11.66 -4.95 -43.14
C THR A 430 -11.78 -6.08 -44.17
N GLN A 431 -10.74 -6.33 -44.97
CA GLN A 431 -10.78 -7.30 -46.08
C GLN A 431 -10.50 -8.76 -45.63
N ALA A 432 -9.55 -8.95 -44.70
CA ALA A 432 -9.17 -10.28 -44.25
C ALA A 432 -10.03 -10.78 -43.08
N ALA A 433 -10.20 -9.95 -42.05
CA ALA A 433 -10.92 -10.29 -40.83
C ALA A 433 -12.44 -10.03 -40.90
N GLY A 434 -12.89 -9.13 -41.79
CA GLY A 434 -14.29 -8.78 -41.97
C GLY A 434 -14.80 -7.77 -40.93
N PHE A 435 -13.91 -6.95 -40.38
CA PHE A 435 -14.27 -5.91 -39.42
C PHE A 435 -14.91 -4.71 -40.13
N SER A 436 -15.82 -4.04 -39.42
CA SER A 436 -16.28 -2.71 -39.80
C SER A 436 -15.16 -1.67 -39.61
N ALA A 437 -15.29 -0.52 -40.29
CA ALA A 437 -14.32 0.57 -40.13
C ALA A 437 -14.22 1.06 -38.67
N ALA A 438 -15.33 1.04 -37.92
CA ALA A 438 -15.34 1.40 -36.50
C ALA A 438 -14.60 0.37 -35.63
N GLU A 439 -14.77 -0.93 -35.90
CA GLU A 439 -14.05 -1.99 -35.18
C GLU A 439 -12.54 -1.97 -35.49
N ALA A 440 -12.16 -1.67 -36.73
CA ALA A 440 -10.76 -1.47 -37.09
C ALA A 440 -10.15 -0.25 -36.37
N GLN A 441 -10.92 0.84 -36.24
CA GLN A 441 -10.50 2.02 -35.48
C GLN A 441 -10.32 1.72 -33.98
N ASP A 442 -11.19 0.91 -33.38
CA ASP A 442 -11.04 0.47 -31.99
C ASP A 442 -9.71 -0.26 -31.76
N VAL A 443 -9.30 -1.10 -32.71
CA VAL A 443 -8.02 -1.81 -32.67
C VAL A 443 -6.86 -0.82 -32.74
N GLU A 444 -6.94 0.17 -33.63
CA GLU A 444 -5.88 1.17 -33.78
C GLU A 444 -5.69 2.00 -32.49
N VAL A 445 -6.79 2.45 -31.88
CA VAL A 445 -6.76 3.17 -30.60
C VAL A 445 -6.04 2.35 -29.51
N VAL A 446 -6.23 1.04 -29.49
CA VAL A 446 -5.55 0.16 -28.52
C VAL A 446 -4.07 0.01 -28.86
N LEU A 447 -3.72 -0.20 -30.13
CA LEU A 447 -2.33 -0.32 -30.59
C LEU A 447 -1.51 0.95 -30.33
N GLU A 448 -2.11 2.14 -30.47
CA GLU A 448 -1.45 3.42 -30.15
C GLU A 448 -1.09 3.58 -28.67
N MET A 449 -1.85 2.93 -27.77
CA MET A 449 -1.59 2.93 -26.33
C MET A 449 -0.60 1.83 -25.91
N MET A 450 -0.35 0.83 -26.76
CA MET A 450 0.53 -0.27 -26.39
C MET A 450 1.98 0.22 -26.24
N PRO A 451 2.64 -0.08 -25.12
CA PRO A 451 3.99 0.39 -24.86
C PRO A 451 5.01 -0.31 -25.77
N TYR A 452 6.08 0.42 -26.07
CA TYR A 452 7.33 -0.08 -26.62
C TYR A 452 8.45 0.25 -25.63
N ILE A 453 9.28 -0.74 -25.30
CA ILE A 453 10.30 -0.62 -24.26
C ILE A 453 11.68 -0.78 -24.86
N THR A 454 12.58 0.13 -24.51
CA THR A 454 14.02 -0.02 -24.72
C THR A 454 14.73 -0.05 -23.37
N ILE A 455 15.82 -0.82 -23.31
CA ILE A 455 16.61 -0.99 -22.10
C ILE A 455 18.07 -0.72 -22.48
N GLU A 456 18.69 0.21 -21.78
CA GLU A 456 20.12 0.51 -21.86
C GLU A 456 20.74 0.17 -20.52
N ILE A 457 21.75 -0.70 -20.50
CA ILE A 457 22.35 -1.21 -19.27
C ILE A 457 23.85 -0.96 -19.30
N THR A 458 24.37 -0.40 -18.21
CA THR A 458 25.80 -0.31 -17.91
C THR A 458 26.07 -0.97 -16.56
N CYS A 459 27.23 -1.61 -16.44
CA CYS A 459 27.71 -2.22 -15.21
C CYS A 459 29.07 -1.62 -14.87
N GLU A 460 29.20 -1.10 -13.66
CA GLU A 460 30.37 -0.36 -13.21
C GLU A 460 30.75 -0.83 -11.79
N THR A 461 32.04 -0.77 -11.47
CA THR A 461 32.62 -1.02 -10.14
C THR A 461 33.21 0.28 -9.60
N GLU A 462 33.12 0.51 -8.29
CA GLU A 462 33.64 1.71 -7.66
C GLU A 462 35.17 1.62 -7.54
N GLY A 463 35.91 2.50 -8.24
CA GLY A 463 37.35 2.68 -8.04
C GLY A 463 38.28 1.74 -8.82
N GLU A 464 37.77 0.83 -9.66
CA GLU A 464 38.59 -0.12 -10.42
C GLU A 464 38.32 -0.10 -11.93
N GLU A 465 39.37 -0.31 -12.73
CA GLU A 465 39.24 -0.51 -14.18
C GLU A 465 38.83 -1.94 -14.48
N GLY A 466 37.52 -2.15 -14.61
CA GLY A 466 36.94 -3.46 -14.90
C GLY A 466 36.39 -4.17 -13.67
N ILE A 467 35.66 -5.25 -13.92
CA ILE A 467 34.94 -6.00 -12.87
C ILE A 467 35.81 -7.19 -12.47
N GLN A 468 36.25 -7.25 -11.21
CA GLN A 468 36.99 -8.38 -10.68
C GLN A 468 36.09 -9.32 -9.87
N GLU A 469 36.55 -10.56 -9.69
CA GLU A 469 35.90 -11.55 -8.86
C GLU A 469 35.69 -11.04 -7.42
N GLY A 470 34.44 -11.11 -6.95
CA GLY A 470 34.06 -10.71 -5.58
C GLY A 470 33.65 -9.25 -5.42
N ASP A 471 33.85 -8.40 -6.43
CA ASP A 471 33.48 -6.99 -6.40
C ASP A 471 31.97 -6.79 -6.31
N ILE A 472 31.56 -5.65 -5.73
CA ILE A 472 30.17 -5.22 -5.78
C ILE A 472 29.96 -4.43 -7.07
N VAL A 473 29.32 -5.08 -8.05
CA VAL A 473 28.97 -4.47 -9.33
C VAL A 473 27.70 -3.65 -9.14
N THR A 474 27.76 -2.38 -9.52
CA THR A 474 26.58 -1.51 -9.62
C THR A 474 26.09 -1.51 -11.07
N MET A 475 24.86 -1.97 -11.27
CA MET A 475 24.19 -1.95 -12.56
C MET A 475 23.30 -0.72 -12.65
N HIS A 476 23.50 0.09 -13.68
CA HIS A 476 22.61 1.18 -14.07
C HIS A 476 21.81 0.76 -15.29
N ALA A 477 20.48 0.75 -15.18
CA ALA A 477 19.59 0.44 -16.29
C ALA A 477 18.61 1.59 -16.54
N TRP A 478 18.66 2.17 -17.73
CA TRP A 478 17.64 3.08 -18.22
C TRP A 478 16.57 2.29 -18.97
N VAL A 479 15.38 2.22 -18.36
CA VAL A 479 14.19 1.62 -18.99
C VAL A 479 13.37 2.75 -19.59
N THR A 480 13.29 2.81 -20.92
CA THR A 480 12.54 3.85 -21.64
C THR A 480 11.27 3.27 -22.22
N LEU A 481 10.14 3.89 -21.88
CA LEU A 481 8.83 3.52 -22.39
C LEU A 481 8.36 4.58 -23.39
N LYS A 482 8.02 4.13 -24.61
CA LYS A 482 7.40 4.97 -25.64
C LYS A 482 6.04 4.41 -26.07
N ARG A 483 5.14 5.30 -26.46
CA ARG A 483 3.85 4.98 -27.09
C ARG A 483 3.68 5.88 -28.31
N ASN A 484 2.90 5.43 -29.29
CA ASN A 484 2.68 6.22 -30.52
C ASN A 484 1.91 7.51 -30.23
N ASN A 485 1.05 7.49 -29.22
CA ASN A 485 0.30 8.67 -28.76
C ASN A 485 1.08 9.60 -27.80
N GLY A 486 2.34 9.30 -27.49
CA GLY A 486 3.19 10.12 -26.62
C GLY A 486 2.89 10.02 -25.11
N LEU A 487 1.97 9.17 -24.67
CA LEU A 487 1.69 8.99 -23.24
C LEU A 487 2.83 8.23 -22.55
N VAL A 488 3.30 8.75 -21.41
CA VAL A 488 4.33 8.10 -20.57
C VAL A 488 3.73 7.12 -19.56
N GLY A 489 2.65 7.51 -18.88
CA GLY A 489 1.90 6.66 -17.95
C GLY A 489 0.44 6.58 -18.37
N ALA A 490 -0.08 5.35 -18.53
CA ALA A 490 -1.47 5.11 -18.88
C ALA A 490 -2.01 3.89 -18.13
N LEU A 491 -3.33 3.82 -18.00
CA LEU A 491 -3.99 2.58 -17.59
C LEU A 491 -4.12 1.66 -18.82
N PRO A 492 -3.88 0.35 -18.66
CA PRO A 492 -3.91 -0.59 -19.76
C PRO A 492 -5.34 -0.77 -20.28
N HIS A 493 -5.47 -1.10 -21.56
CA HIS A 493 -6.72 -1.60 -22.12
C HIS A 493 -7.01 -2.96 -21.47
N ALA A 494 -7.95 -2.99 -20.53
CA ALA A 494 -8.36 -4.21 -19.82
C ALA A 494 -9.86 -4.12 -19.51
N PRO A 495 -10.74 -4.24 -20.53
CA PRO A 495 -12.19 -4.06 -20.36
C PRO A 495 -12.84 -5.19 -19.55
N TYR A 496 -12.29 -6.40 -19.63
CA TYR A 496 -12.85 -7.58 -18.93
C TYR A 496 -12.38 -7.70 -17.48
N PHE A 497 -11.31 -7.02 -17.08
CA PHE A 497 -10.86 -7.01 -15.69
C PHE A 497 -11.62 -5.93 -14.91
N PRO A 498 -12.38 -6.24 -13.84
CA PRO A 498 -13.34 -5.31 -13.23
C PRO A 498 -12.71 -4.12 -12.47
N PHE A 499 -11.42 -4.20 -12.11
CA PHE A 499 -10.74 -3.18 -11.29
C PHE A 499 -9.73 -2.36 -12.09
N HIS A 500 -9.38 -1.17 -11.59
CA HIS A 500 -8.28 -0.40 -12.17
C HIS A 500 -6.96 -1.07 -11.79
N LYS A 501 -6.16 -1.42 -12.80
CA LYS A 501 -4.81 -1.94 -12.65
C LYS A 501 -3.86 -0.96 -13.32
N GLU A 502 -2.80 -0.59 -12.62
CA GLU A 502 -1.71 0.20 -13.20
C GLU A 502 -0.70 -0.71 -13.88
N GLU A 503 -0.07 -0.22 -14.94
CA GLU A 503 0.98 -0.94 -15.64
C GLU A 503 2.26 -0.89 -14.81
N ASN A 504 2.77 -2.06 -14.42
CA ASN A 504 4.10 -2.17 -13.84
C ASN A 504 4.96 -3.12 -14.66
N TYR A 505 6.27 -2.95 -14.50
CA TYR A 505 7.26 -3.74 -15.19
C TYR A 505 8.20 -4.38 -14.17
N TRP A 506 8.66 -5.59 -14.47
CA TRP A 506 9.71 -6.27 -13.74
C TRP A 506 10.96 -6.29 -14.59
N LEU A 507 12.00 -5.59 -14.16
CA LEU A 507 13.33 -5.68 -14.73
C LEU A 507 14.08 -6.80 -14.01
N LEU A 508 14.38 -7.89 -14.72
CA LEU A 508 15.14 -9.03 -14.22
C LEU A 508 16.46 -9.12 -14.98
N LEU A 509 17.58 -9.18 -14.28
CA LEU A 509 18.86 -9.58 -14.84
C LEU A 509 19.07 -11.04 -14.49
N ALA A 510 19.16 -11.91 -15.50
CA ALA A 510 19.19 -13.34 -15.28
C ALA A 510 20.11 -14.06 -16.26
N ASP A 511 20.64 -15.20 -15.83
CA ASP A 511 21.23 -16.18 -16.72
C ASP A 511 20.13 -17.14 -17.18
N SER A 512 19.85 -17.09 -18.48
CA SER A 512 18.83 -17.91 -19.12
C SER A 512 19.19 -19.40 -19.14
N GLY A 513 20.49 -19.72 -19.14
CA GLY A 513 21.00 -21.09 -19.15
C GLY A 513 20.84 -21.77 -17.79
N SER A 514 21.30 -21.10 -16.73
CA SER A 514 21.23 -21.61 -15.35
C SER A 514 19.86 -21.41 -14.68
N ASN A 515 18.95 -20.63 -15.29
CA ASN A 515 17.64 -20.28 -14.73
C ASN A 515 17.72 -19.40 -13.46
N GLU A 516 18.81 -18.64 -13.31
CA GLU A 516 19.10 -17.85 -12.12
C GLU A 516 18.83 -16.37 -12.35
N VAL A 517 18.08 -15.74 -11.45
CA VAL A 517 17.85 -14.30 -11.43
C VAL A 517 18.83 -13.67 -10.46
N TRP A 518 19.75 -12.87 -11.00
CA TRP A 518 20.80 -12.18 -10.26
C TRP A 518 20.28 -10.92 -9.59
N MET A 519 19.42 -10.19 -10.29
CA MET A 519 18.85 -8.94 -9.81
C MET A 519 17.44 -8.78 -10.33
N SER A 520 16.56 -8.20 -9.51
CA SER A 520 15.19 -7.90 -9.89
C SER A 520 14.76 -6.55 -9.32
N GLN A 521 14.03 -5.77 -10.10
CA GLN A 521 13.45 -4.52 -9.65
C GLN A 521 12.09 -4.28 -10.30
N LYS A 522 11.13 -3.82 -9.50
CA LYS A 522 9.83 -3.35 -10.00
C LYS A 522 9.96 -1.90 -10.47
N VAL A 523 9.46 -1.62 -11.66
CA VAL A 523 9.48 -0.31 -12.32
C VAL A 523 8.05 0.15 -12.58
N SER A 524 7.74 1.38 -12.20
CA SER A 524 6.45 2.03 -12.48
C SER A 524 6.66 3.36 -13.19
N PHE A 525 5.82 3.63 -14.20
CA PHE A 525 5.85 4.88 -14.96
C PHE A 525 4.78 5.87 -14.50
N MET A 526 3.93 5.50 -13.52
CA MET A 526 2.78 6.30 -13.08
C MET A 526 3.18 7.48 -12.18
N ASP A 527 4.28 7.38 -11.44
CA ASP A 527 4.74 8.39 -10.51
C ASP A 527 6.01 9.07 -10.99
N GLU A 528 5.83 10.15 -11.76
CA GLU A 528 6.93 10.94 -12.31
C GLU A 528 7.71 11.67 -11.22
N ALA A 529 7.04 12.18 -10.18
CA ALA A 529 7.68 12.99 -9.15
C ALA A 529 8.68 12.17 -8.34
N THR A 530 8.29 10.97 -7.89
CA THR A 530 9.21 10.09 -7.17
C THR A 530 10.34 9.58 -8.05
N ALA A 531 10.07 9.33 -9.34
CA ALA A 531 11.09 8.95 -10.30
C ALA A 531 12.14 10.07 -10.52
N ILE A 532 11.71 11.34 -10.62
CA ILE A 532 12.59 12.49 -10.74
C ILE A 532 13.49 12.58 -9.50
N THR A 533 12.92 12.50 -8.30
CA THR A 533 13.70 12.56 -7.05
C THR A 533 14.70 11.41 -6.94
N ALA A 534 14.27 10.18 -7.24
CA ALA A 534 15.12 9.00 -7.18
C ALA A 534 16.29 9.08 -8.18
N ALA A 535 16.01 9.45 -9.44
CA ALA A 535 17.04 9.57 -10.47
C ALA A 535 18.02 10.72 -10.17
N SER A 536 17.51 11.87 -9.70
CA SER A 536 18.36 13.01 -9.35
C SER A 536 19.34 12.66 -8.23
N LYS A 537 18.83 12.04 -7.17
CA LYS A 537 19.66 11.60 -6.03
C LYS A 537 20.70 10.56 -6.45
N ALA A 538 20.27 9.55 -7.21
CA ALA A 538 21.13 8.48 -7.70
C ALA A 538 22.31 8.99 -8.55
N ILE A 539 22.03 9.87 -9.52
CA ILE A 539 23.05 10.43 -10.40
C ILE A 539 23.95 11.40 -9.65
N GLN A 540 23.41 12.18 -8.72
CA GLN A 540 24.19 13.03 -7.85
C GLN A 540 25.20 12.22 -7.04
N GLU A 541 24.75 11.17 -6.33
CA GLU A 541 25.63 10.30 -5.52
C GLU A 541 26.70 9.62 -6.37
N ALA A 542 26.33 9.11 -7.55
CA ALA A 542 27.29 8.46 -8.46
C ALA A 542 28.36 9.45 -8.97
N LYS A 543 27.98 10.69 -9.31
CA LYS A 543 28.91 11.70 -9.81
C LYS A 543 29.79 12.28 -8.70
N GLU A 544 29.25 12.46 -7.50
CA GLU A 544 30.02 12.82 -6.30
C GLU A 544 31.09 11.75 -5.99
N GLY A 545 30.73 10.46 -6.07
CA GLY A 545 31.67 9.35 -5.89
C GLY A 545 32.81 9.32 -6.93
N SER A 546 32.55 9.78 -8.15
CA SER A 546 33.57 9.90 -9.21
C SER A 546 34.49 11.14 -9.10
N GLY A 547 34.25 12.04 -8.13
CA GLY A 547 35.00 13.28 -7.98
C GLY A 547 34.66 14.37 -9.02
N ALA A 548 33.48 14.30 -9.65
CA ALA A 548 33.06 15.27 -10.65
C ALA A 548 32.81 16.67 -10.06
N SER A 549 32.97 17.71 -10.87
CA SER A 549 32.72 19.09 -10.44
C SER A 549 31.22 19.36 -10.23
N VAL A 550 30.88 20.34 -9.38
CA VAL A 550 29.48 20.75 -9.12
C VAL A 550 28.72 21.12 -10.41
N LYS A 551 29.42 21.70 -11.40
CA LYS A 551 28.83 22.05 -12.70
C LYS A 551 28.47 20.80 -13.50
N GLU A 552 29.32 19.79 -13.50
CA GLU A 552 29.07 18.51 -14.18
C GLU A 552 27.96 17.71 -13.49
N ILE A 553 27.92 17.73 -12.15
CA ILE A 553 26.85 17.11 -11.37
C ILE A 553 25.50 17.73 -11.75
N ASN A 554 25.39 19.07 -11.71
CA ASN A 554 24.15 19.76 -12.06
C ASN A 554 23.72 19.51 -13.51
N ALA A 555 24.67 19.45 -14.45
CA ALA A 555 24.38 19.12 -15.84
C ALA A 555 23.85 17.68 -15.98
N ALA A 556 24.50 16.70 -15.34
CA ALA A 556 24.08 15.29 -15.37
C ALA A 556 22.71 15.07 -14.71
N VAL A 557 22.44 15.75 -13.58
CA VAL A 557 21.13 15.72 -12.93
C VAL A 557 20.06 16.31 -13.85
N SER A 558 20.32 17.46 -14.49
CA SER A 558 19.38 18.07 -15.43
C SER A 558 19.06 17.14 -16.60
N GLU A 559 20.07 16.49 -17.18
CA GLU A 559 19.89 15.51 -18.26
C GLU A 559 19.06 14.30 -17.78
N ALA A 560 19.33 13.78 -16.58
CA ALA A 560 18.57 12.68 -15.99
C ALA A 560 17.10 13.05 -15.76
N VAL A 561 16.81 14.27 -15.29
CA VAL A 561 15.44 14.77 -15.13
C VAL A 561 14.73 14.85 -16.49
N GLU A 562 15.40 15.32 -17.53
CA GLU A 562 14.84 15.38 -18.88
C GLU A 562 14.53 13.99 -19.43
N LYS A 563 15.44 13.02 -19.24
CA LYS A 563 15.19 11.60 -19.58
C LYS A 563 13.96 11.06 -18.87
N VAL A 564 13.80 11.37 -17.57
CA VAL A 564 12.63 10.91 -16.80
C VAL A 564 11.33 11.51 -17.31
N ARG A 565 11.33 12.79 -17.70
CA ARG A 565 10.18 13.47 -18.33
C ARG A 565 9.82 12.86 -19.69
N ASN A 566 10.84 12.46 -20.46
CA ASN A 566 10.66 11.80 -21.76
C ASN A 566 10.24 10.32 -21.65
N GLY A 567 9.97 9.82 -20.44
CA GLY A 567 9.45 8.47 -20.22
C GLY A 567 10.52 7.42 -19.93
N SER A 568 11.72 7.82 -19.53
CA SER A 568 12.74 6.91 -19.01
C SER A 568 12.65 6.75 -17.49
N ARG A 569 13.06 5.60 -16.97
CA ARG A 569 13.20 5.36 -15.52
C ARG A 569 14.57 4.74 -15.27
N LEU A 570 15.30 5.33 -14.34
CA LEU A 570 16.58 4.80 -13.88
C LEU A 570 16.32 3.72 -12.85
N VAL A 571 16.90 2.54 -13.09
CA VAL A 571 16.95 1.43 -12.16
C VAL A 571 18.39 1.18 -11.79
N MET A 572 18.67 1.12 -10.49
CA MET A 572 19.97 0.74 -9.98
C MET A 572 19.84 -0.51 -9.14
N GLY A 573 20.81 -1.41 -9.26
CA GLY A 573 20.93 -2.54 -8.35
C GLY A 573 22.37 -2.98 -8.23
N LYS A 574 22.70 -3.57 -7.09
CA LYS A 574 24.04 -4.04 -6.77
C LYS A 574 24.02 -5.57 -6.65
N PHE A 575 25.02 -6.24 -7.21
CA PHE A 575 25.23 -7.67 -7.05
C PHE A 575 26.72 -7.99 -6.95
N GLN A 576 27.05 -9.12 -6.33
CA GLN A 576 28.43 -9.56 -6.20
C GLN A 576 28.89 -10.24 -7.49
N ALA A 577 30.05 -9.83 -8.02
CA ALA A 577 30.66 -10.46 -9.18
C ALA A 577 31.00 -11.93 -8.87
N PRO A 578 30.63 -12.87 -9.75
CA PRO A 578 30.98 -14.29 -9.60
C PRO A 578 32.47 -14.54 -9.89
N ALA A 579 32.86 -15.82 -10.00
CA ALA A 579 34.21 -16.23 -10.35
C ALA A 579 34.69 -15.68 -11.72
N GLU A 580 36.00 -15.75 -11.97
CA GLU A 580 36.57 -15.32 -13.25
C GLU A 580 35.88 -16.00 -14.46
N GLY A 581 35.46 -15.21 -15.45
CA GLY A 581 34.73 -15.75 -16.59
C GLY A 581 33.96 -14.74 -17.44
N ASN A 582 33.48 -15.21 -18.59
CA ASN A 582 32.58 -14.46 -19.45
C ASN A 582 31.15 -14.96 -19.26
N TYR A 583 30.29 -14.12 -18.71
CA TYR A 583 28.89 -14.42 -18.45
C TYR A 583 28.00 -13.79 -19.50
N ASN A 584 27.14 -14.59 -20.14
CA ASN A 584 26.14 -14.12 -21.09
C ASN A 584 24.81 -13.95 -20.35
N LEU A 585 24.62 -12.79 -19.76
CA LEU A 585 23.38 -12.45 -19.06
C LEU A 585 22.32 -11.95 -20.05
N THR A 586 21.07 -12.07 -19.64
CA THR A 586 19.93 -11.51 -20.36
C THR A 586 19.14 -10.64 -19.41
N SER A 587 18.91 -9.40 -19.81
CA SER A 587 17.95 -8.53 -19.15
C SER A 587 16.56 -8.76 -19.74
N TYR A 588 15.60 -9.00 -18.86
CA TYR A 588 14.19 -9.16 -19.15
C TYR A 588 13.45 -7.97 -18.56
N CYS A 589 12.76 -7.17 -19.38
CA CYS A 589 11.77 -6.23 -18.91
C CYS A 589 10.39 -6.78 -19.25
N LEU A 590 9.68 -7.26 -18.23
CA LEU A 590 8.42 -7.98 -18.36
C LEU A 590 7.26 -7.10 -17.87
N CYS A 591 6.25 -6.88 -18.71
CA CYS A 591 5.06 -6.13 -18.35
C CYS A 591 4.08 -7.03 -17.60
N ASP A 592 3.51 -6.56 -16.49
CA ASP A 592 2.52 -7.36 -15.76
C ASP A 592 1.10 -7.30 -16.35
N SER A 593 0.85 -6.41 -17.32
CA SER A 593 -0.50 -6.05 -17.79
C SER A 593 -0.73 -6.25 -19.28
N TRP A 594 0.29 -6.12 -20.14
CA TRP A 594 0.18 -6.28 -21.60
C TRP A 594 0.86 -7.56 -22.07
N ILE A 595 0.34 -8.18 -23.13
CA ILE A 595 0.94 -9.37 -23.75
C ILE A 595 1.73 -8.95 -25.00
N GLY A 596 2.95 -9.44 -25.17
CA GLY A 596 3.77 -9.13 -26.35
C GLY A 596 4.46 -7.76 -26.32
N CYS A 597 4.53 -7.12 -25.14
CA CYS A 597 5.29 -5.89 -24.91
C CYS A 597 6.60 -6.11 -24.13
N ASP A 598 6.96 -7.37 -23.90
CA ASP A 598 8.15 -7.75 -23.13
C ASP A 598 9.42 -7.56 -23.97
N LYS A 599 10.48 -7.04 -23.35
CA LYS A 599 11.77 -6.81 -24.03
C LYS A 599 12.86 -7.66 -23.41
N LYS A 600 13.68 -8.28 -24.26
CA LYS A 600 14.89 -9.00 -23.87
C LYS A 600 16.10 -8.33 -24.50
N THR A 601 17.15 -8.10 -23.71
CA THR A 601 18.42 -7.53 -24.16
C THR A 601 19.57 -8.38 -23.62
N ASN A 602 20.47 -8.83 -24.48
CA ASN A 602 21.64 -9.61 -24.08
C ASN A 602 22.73 -8.69 -23.55
N LEU A 603 23.38 -9.08 -22.46
CA LEU A 603 24.47 -8.38 -21.81
C LEU A 603 25.63 -9.35 -21.62
N LYS A 604 26.81 -8.99 -22.13
CA LYS A 604 28.04 -9.76 -21.87
C LYS A 604 28.77 -9.11 -20.71
N LEU A 605 28.95 -9.87 -19.63
CA LEU A 605 29.68 -9.45 -18.45
C LEU A 605 31.00 -10.20 -18.40
N LYS A 606 32.12 -9.49 -18.47
CA LYS A 606 33.46 -10.06 -18.33
C LYS A 606 33.94 -9.81 -16.91
N VAL A 607 34.21 -10.88 -16.18
CA VAL A 607 34.75 -10.84 -14.82
C VAL A 607 36.20 -11.30 -14.87
N LEU A 608 37.09 -10.44 -14.37
CA LEU A 608 38.53 -10.68 -14.30
C LEU A 608 38.88 -11.38 -12.99
N LYS A 609 40.00 -12.10 -12.99
CA LYS A 609 40.57 -12.63 -11.77
C LYS A 609 40.94 -11.51 -10.83
N ARG A 610 40.67 -11.69 -9.54
CA ARG A 610 41.11 -10.75 -8.52
C ARG A 610 42.63 -10.68 -8.50
N SER A 611 43.19 -9.51 -8.76
CA SER A 611 44.64 -9.32 -8.67
C SER A 611 45.06 -9.32 -7.19
N ARG A 612 46.16 -10.03 -6.84
CA ARG A 612 46.72 -10.04 -5.46
C ARG A 612 47.17 -8.65 -4.97
N ALA A 613 47.11 -7.62 -5.83
CA ALA A 613 47.55 -6.26 -5.56
C ALA A 613 46.50 -5.38 -4.83
N GLY A 614 45.36 -5.95 -4.40
CA GLY A 614 44.34 -5.23 -3.64
C GLY A 614 44.71 -4.91 -2.18
N THR A 615 45.83 -5.43 -1.69
CA THR A 615 46.39 -5.03 -0.39
C THR A 615 47.68 -4.25 -0.63
N ARG A 616 47.55 -2.91 -0.66
CA ARG A 616 48.60 -1.88 -0.54
C ARG A 616 49.21 -1.34 -1.85
N GLY A 617 48.97 -0.05 -2.11
CA GLY A 617 49.97 0.88 -2.65
C GLY A 617 49.70 1.46 -4.04
N GLY A 618 49.69 2.79 -4.13
CA GLY A 618 49.73 3.51 -5.39
C GLY A 618 51.10 3.46 -6.08
N LEU A 619 51.06 3.69 -7.40
CA LEU A 619 52.08 4.17 -8.34
C LEU A 619 53.54 3.66 -8.18
N THR A 620 54.04 2.93 -9.19
CA THR A 620 55.11 3.40 -10.11
C THR A 620 55.46 2.35 -11.19
N THR A 621 55.73 2.87 -12.38
CA THR A 621 56.32 2.28 -13.60
C THR A 621 57.75 1.74 -13.42
N GLU A 622 58.13 0.66 -14.13
CA GLU A 622 59.26 0.61 -15.09
C GLU A 622 59.50 -0.80 -15.70
N GLU A 623 60.20 -0.83 -16.84
CA GLU A 623 60.36 -1.91 -17.84
C GLU A 623 61.53 -2.90 -17.59
N GLY A 624 61.31 -4.21 -17.83
CA GLY A 624 62.20 -5.30 -18.35
C GLY A 624 63.61 -5.62 -17.76
N PRO A 625 64.32 -6.70 -18.21
CA PRO A 625 63.90 -8.05 -18.65
C PRO A 625 64.72 -9.25 -18.07
N THR A 626 64.17 -10.48 -18.19
CA THR A 626 64.78 -11.85 -18.32
C THR A 626 66.02 -12.31 -17.53
N VAL A 627 65.92 -13.42 -16.76
CA VAL A 627 66.84 -14.61 -16.75
C VAL A 627 66.08 -15.87 -16.23
N GLU A 628 66.40 -17.04 -16.82
CA GLU A 628 65.92 -18.42 -16.59
C GLU A 628 66.51 -19.17 -15.36
N ASP A 629 65.97 -20.38 -15.14
CA ASP A 629 66.43 -21.54 -14.33
C ASP A 629 66.25 -21.47 -12.81
N GLY A 630 65.81 -22.49 -12.05
CA GLY A 630 65.48 -23.90 -12.28
C GLY A 630 65.44 -24.64 -10.91
N LEU A 631 64.73 -25.78 -10.85
CA LEU A 631 64.81 -26.89 -9.87
C LEU A 631 64.10 -26.83 -8.49
N GLU A 632 63.05 -27.67 -8.43
CA GLU A 632 62.58 -28.69 -7.46
C GLU A 632 63.04 -28.79 -5.98
N MET A 633 62.07 -29.32 -5.19
CA MET A 633 62.13 -30.02 -3.87
C MET A 633 62.24 -29.10 -2.63
N GLU A 634 61.62 -29.34 -1.48
CA GLU A 634 60.88 -30.47 -0.90
C GLU A 634 60.06 -29.94 0.30
N GLU A 635 59.22 -30.81 0.87
CA GLU A 635 58.38 -30.61 2.06
C GLU A 635 59.17 -30.17 3.31
N ASP A 636 58.53 -29.40 4.20
CA ASP A 636 58.67 -29.59 5.65
C ASP A 636 57.49 -28.94 6.38
N ASP A 637 56.84 -29.76 7.20
CA ASP A 637 55.85 -29.40 8.21
C ASP A 637 56.51 -28.52 9.29
N GLU A 638 55.84 -27.45 9.71
CA GLU A 638 56.01 -26.91 11.06
C GLU A 638 54.71 -26.23 11.52
N GLU A 639 54.06 -26.93 12.44
CA GLU A 639 53.02 -26.51 13.35
C GLU A 639 53.60 -25.47 14.32
N ASP A 640 52.96 -24.30 14.51
CA ASP A 640 53.00 -23.59 15.79
C ASP A 640 51.99 -22.42 15.86
N GLY A 641 51.11 -22.54 16.85
CA GLY A 641 50.73 -21.52 17.83
C GLY A 641 50.32 -20.12 17.40
N TYR A 642 49.03 -19.78 17.61
CA TYR A 642 48.66 -18.45 18.11
C TYR A 642 47.44 -18.53 19.04
N ASP A 643 47.78 -18.58 20.32
CA ASP A 643 47.23 -17.86 21.47
C ASP A 643 45.85 -17.20 21.34
N ASP A 644 44.99 -17.78 22.17
CA ASP A 644 43.81 -17.26 22.82
C ASP A 644 44.08 -15.89 23.48
N TYR A 645 43.20 -14.92 23.26
CA TYR A 645 43.08 -13.74 24.10
C TYR A 645 41.70 -13.78 24.77
N GLU A 646 41.73 -14.21 26.02
CA GLU A 646 40.72 -13.99 27.03
C GLU A 646 40.28 -12.52 27.06
N SER A 647 38.96 -12.32 27.12
CA SER A 647 38.42 -11.29 28.00
C SER A 647 37.29 -11.92 28.79
N GLU A 648 37.66 -12.42 29.96
CA GLU A 648 36.78 -12.58 31.10
C GLU A 648 36.20 -11.21 31.48
N TYR A 649 34.87 -11.11 31.51
CA TYR A 649 34.21 -10.82 32.77
C TYR A 649 32.97 -11.70 32.84
N SER A 650 33.16 -12.73 33.66
CA SER A 650 32.20 -13.45 34.48
C SER A 650 31.22 -12.48 35.18
N GLU A 651 30.08 -12.84 35.76
CA GLU A 651 29.59 -14.02 36.48
C GLU A 651 28.23 -13.50 37.03
N ASP A 652 27.12 -14.22 36.95
CA ASP A 652 26.49 -14.94 38.08
C ASP A 652 24.98 -14.85 37.80
N ASP A 653 24.11 -15.85 37.93
CA ASP A 653 24.12 -17.13 38.64
C ASP A 653 23.29 -18.10 37.78
N GLU A 654 23.77 -19.32 37.51
CA GLU A 654 23.57 -20.52 38.34
C GLU A 654 22.07 -20.87 38.53
N ASP A 655 21.59 -22.08 38.28
CA ASP A 655 22.32 -23.31 38.07
C ASP A 655 21.43 -24.46 37.59
N GLY A 656 22.11 -25.47 37.06
CA GLY A 656 21.76 -26.88 37.26
C GLY A 656 20.61 -27.42 36.41
N GLN A 657 20.85 -27.87 35.18
CA GLN A 657 21.33 -29.23 34.85
C GLN A 657 20.42 -30.35 35.44
N ASP A 658 20.01 -31.36 34.69
CA ASP A 658 20.87 -32.07 33.76
C ASP A 658 20.09 -32.93 32.74
N THR A 659 20.67 -32.95 31.53
CA THR A 659 20.81 -34.01 30.51
C THR A 659 19.80 -35.20 30.48
N LYS A 660 19.36 -35.76 29.35
CA LYS A 660 20.11 -36.15 28.14
C LYS A 660 19.15 -36.75 27.09
N LYS A 661 19.41 -36.37 25.84
CA LYS A 661 19.32 -37.12 24.56
C LYS A 661 19.47 -38.67 24.73
N THR A 662 18.95 -39.58 23.89
CA THR A 662 18.56 -39.59 22.47
C THR A 662 18.04 -40.99 22.08
N GLY A 663 17.15 -41.06 21.07
CA GLY A 663 17.00 -42.17 20.10
C GLY A 663 16.23 -43.41 20.58
N ALA A 664 15.63 -44.24 19.73
CA ALA A 664 15.29 -44.25 18.31
C ALA A 664 14.43 -45.53 18.07
N LEU A 665 13.54 -45.52 17.07
CA LEU A 665 12.98 -46.70 16.32
C LEU A 665 12.12 -47.69 17.15
N SER A 666 11.10 -48.41 16.67
CA SER A 666 10.32 -48.51 15.43
C SER A 666 9.22 -49.58 15.68
N ASN A 667 8.05 -49.43 15.04
CA ASN A 667 7.09 -50.47 14.63
C ASN A 667 6.44 -51.44 15.66
N GLY A 668 5.09 -51.43 15.65
CA GLY A 668 4.33 -52.65 15.29
C GLY A 668 3.35 -53.24 16.32
N VAL A 669 2.13 -53.52 15.84
CA VAL A 669 1.19 -54.61 16.25
C VAL A 669 0.48 -54.40 17.60
N ALA A 670 -0.79 -54.00 17.65
CA ALA A 670 -2.04 -54.75 17.43
C ALA A 670 -2.47 -55.69 18.59
N HIS A 671 -3.76 -55.51 18.96
CA HIS A 671 -4.67 -56.37 19.71
C HIS A 671 -4.52 -56.51 21.23
N GLY A 672 -5.66 -56.28 21.90
CA GLY A 672 -6.23 -57.28 22.80
C GLY A 672 -6.62 -56.77 24.18
N GLU A 673 -7.93 -56.77 24.42
CA GLU A 673 -8.57 -56.99 25.73
C GLU A 673 -8.39 -55.87 26.78
N GLY A 674 -9.40 -55.42 27.52
CA GLY A 674 -10.71 -55.99 27.78
C GLY A 674 -11.04 -55.66 29.23
N SER A 675 -12.23 -55.12 29.44
CA SER A 675 -12.93 -54.97 30.74
C SER A 675 -12.24 -54.06 31.79
N GLY A 676 -12.97 -53.29 32.58
CA GLY A 676 -14.40 -53.24 32.78
C GLY A 676 -14.73 -52.33 33.96
N SER A 677 -16.01 -51.98 34.02
CA SER A 677 -16.76 -51.62 35.23
C SER A 677 -16.36 -50.30 35.91
N SER A 678 -17.22 -49.45 36.46
CA SER A 678 -18.67 -49.35 36.61
C SER A 678 -18.84 -48.36 37.77
N SER A 679 -19.67 -47.33 37.62
CA SER A 679 -20.44 -46.67 38.67
C SER A 679 -21.17 -45.51 37.96
N GLU A 680 -22.50 -45.55 37.84
CA GLU A 680 -23.43 -45.12 38.89
C GLU A 680 -22.95 -43.78 39.49
N GLY A 681 -23.60 -42.64 39.34
CA GLY A 681 -24.96 -42.33 38.95
C GLY A 681 -25.31 -41.00 39.60
N SER A 682 -26.36 -40.35 39.09
CA SER A 682 -27.22 -39.42 39.81
C SER A 682 -26.70 -38.03 40.21
N GLY A 683 -27.29 -37.02 39.58
CA GLY A 683 -27.64 -35.71 40.18
C GLY A 683 -27.23 -34.54 39.28
N THR A 684 -28.11 -33.88 38.50
CA THR A 684 -29.11 -32.84 38.90
C THR A 684 -28.49 -31.82 39.87
N ASP A 685 -28.51 -30.51 39.67
CA ASP A 685 -29.22 -29.60 38.77
C ASP A 685 -28.50 -28.23 38.82
N GLU A 686 -28.75 -27.41 37.81
CA GLU A 686 -28.93 -25.93 37.85
C GLU A 686 -27.89 -25.05 38.58
N GLU A 687 -27.14 -24.24 37.81
CA GLU A 687 -27.46 -22.84 37.47
C GLU A 687 -26.60 -22.33 36.30
#